data_AF-A0AAU5PGB4-F1
#
_entry.id   AF-A0AAU5PGB4-F1
#
_cell.length_a   1.000
_cell.length_b   1.000
_cell.length_c   1.000
_cell.angle_alpha   90.00
_cell.angle_beta   90.00
_cell.angle_gamma   90.00
#
_symmetry.space_group_name_H-M   'P 1'
#
loop_
_entity.id
_entity.type
_entity.pdbx_description
1 polymer ?
#
loop_
_entity_poly.entity_id
_entity_poly.type
_entity_poly.pdbx_seq_one_letter_code
_entity_poly.pdbx_strand_id
1 'polypeptide(L)'
;MPSDASIELRFAVGEKISDIYAILDQRDTDAMSGVTSKDPARPLGRGGSGTVYLASYRGMQLRALKFLTLNYLSGDTGQHATDFHAVFDRERVVLSTLAHGNIARLYDTDSYRDANGVEWKYIATDFIDGDELLPALKREDTTPDEVYNAISDVLRAVSYMHGKGVLHSDLKWENIKCRHSPTGIEAVLLDLGTAHYVTEEDAGPLQLTFDKASATTRVRFITTKRITHALHQQYRKKIVDKETLRQLFPYHDLHALGVLLDEIREDPDVAKKLQAVIGKDGLSALDIMSYNLRRSPEPEPKAHARDHKRVIQYSSVQQVYRDWRKLRRTYLAPVNVPELSLAAEFKYSVPTAAGRGVVTPRLSQLINHKLFQRLRRVPQLEMTLMKFPGATHTRFSHSLAMLRNTRYYLAHLLNDPKFRLLCEPADLEATILLALLHDVGHYQLSHMFEDYASAQRRAKHDDPWRVIDFDIPSDDDLLWCIVDPQRPSSLRGGYGGVVEQAWRASEERLGLTPAPAIAEIIRNDFSEATYEAMLRIHHAIYAPGDYTRATPAQLVLGSVLSSDVDADKVAYLIEDSLRSGVPYGSGVDFDGLLGALRMPDVHDIQGVPTLGITQKGLAAAQSIVVSRNLMVGQVYWQHTNRAATAMIKYAIARMLQRGVLSMPDFLGATLFLEYDATLNYLFEKFEKARDEWEVNPIANLLDGERRIYDTAFSTARLDRATSEQVGTVLTGKSFAGVINLESDLREIVRTVSDINDVADGEVLVDVPIKERERGSGDRGGQVLVYDSREDTKGTPLRTYTPFLQALKDQHIRENRICRVFVSPRISASDTFEAVVEALSQHIRQEYSD
;
A
#
# COMPACT_ATOMS: atom_id res chain seq x y z
N MET A 1 -23.82 -51.08 35.85
CA MET A 1 -22.94 -52.24 36.12
C MET A 1 -23.80 -53.49 36.00
N PRO A 2 -23.38 -54.55 35.29
CA PRO A 2 -22.01 -54.92 34.95
C PRO A 2 -21.57 -54.25 33.63
N SER A 3 -20.47 -53.50 33.55
CA SER A 3 -19.05 -53.80 33.85
C SER A 3 -18.37 -54.54 32.70
N ASP A 4 -17.29 -53.92 32.20
CA ASP A 4 -16.27 -54.47 31.30
C ASP A 4 -16.69 -54.76 29.86
N ALA A 5 -16.75 -53.71 29.05
CA ALA A 5 -16.40 -53.80 27.64
C ALA A 5 -14.92 -53.43 27.48
N SER A 6 -14.02 -54.29 27.99
CA SER A 6 -12.63 -54.30 27.55
C SER A 6 -12.65 -54.66 26.07
N ILE A 7 -12.21 -53.72 25.22
CA ILE A 7 -12.08 -53.94 23.78
C ILE A 7 -10.98 -55.00 23.61
N GLU A 8 -11.40 -56.24 23.40
CA GLU A 8 -10.53 -57.36 23.07
C GLU A 8 -9.90 -57.07 21.69
N LEU A 9 -8.65 -56.61 21.68
CA LEU A 9 -7.83 -56.49 20.48
C LEU A 9 -7.54 -57.90 19.95
N ARG A 10 -8.35 -58.37 18.99
CA ARG A 10 -8.10 -59.62 18.27
C ARG A 10 -7.13 -59.36 17.12
N PHE A 11 -5.86 -59.72 17.33
CA PHE A 11 -4.84 -59.87 16.29
C PHE A 11 -4.98 -61.26 15.63
N ALA A 12 -4.49 -61.44 14.40
CA ALA A 12 -4.64 -62.70 13.65
C ALA A 12 -4.19 -63.90 14.49
N VAL A 13 -5.02 -64.95 14.48
CA VAL A 13 -4.99 -66.16 15.33
C VAL A 13 -3.59 -66.48 15.88
N GLY A 14 -3.37 -66.14 17.16
CA GLY A 14 -2.33 -66.76 18.00
C GLY A 14 -1.42 -65.84 18.78
N GLU A 15 -1.20 -64.58 18.39
CA GLU A 15 -0.20 -63.72 19.06
C GLU A 15 -0.85 -62.66 19.96
N LYS A 16 -0.48 -62.70 21.25
CA LYS A 16 -0.90 -61.76 22.30
C LYS A 16 -0.04 -60.51 22.24
N ILE A 17 -0.55 -59.37 22.75
CA ILE A 17 0.27 -58.17 23.01
C ILE A 17 1.52 -58.50 23.88
N SER A 18 1.44 -59.52 24.74
CA SER A 18 2.58 -60.10 25.47
C SER A 18 3.73 -60.59 24.58
N ASP A 19 3.45 -60.93 23.32
CA ASP A 19 4.43 -61.50 22.39
C ASP A 19 5.22 -60.39 21.66
N ILE A 20 4.63 -59.19 21.47
CA ILE A 20 5.39 -57.98 21.13
C ILE A 20 6.36 -57.65 22.27
N TYR A 21 5.91 -57.79 23.53
CA TYR A 21 6.78 -57.61 24.69
C TYR A 21 7.90 -58.65 24.79
N ALA A 22 7.64 -59.92 24.45
CA ALA A 22 8.68 -60.95 24.39
C ALA A 22 9.74 -60.64 23.31
N ILE A 23 9.34 -60.05 22.17
CA ILE A 23 10.26 -59.60 21.11
C ILE A 23 11.08 -58.38 21.57
N LEU A 24 10.53 -57.51 22.42
CA LEU A 24 11.23 -56.35 22.98
C LEU A 24 12.21 -56.72 24.10
N ASP A 25 11.88 -57.75 24.89
CA ASP A 25 12.73 -58.28 25.95
C ASP A 25 13.90 -59.13 25.37
N GLN A 26 13.72 -59.75 24.20
CA GLN A 26 14.74 -60.61 23.55
C GLN A 26 15.79 -59.86 22.70
N ARG A 27 15.60 -58.59 22.37
CA ARG A 27 16.51 -57.84 21.47
C ARG A 27 17.68 -57.13 22.17
N ASP A 28 17.81 -57.23 23.50
CA ASP A 28 19.00 -56.76 24.22
C ASP A 28 20.13 -57.81 24.26
N THR A 29 19.97 -59.00 23.66
CA THR A 29 20.98 -60.07 23.76
C THR A 29 21.64 -60.61 22.49
N ASP A 30 21.14 -60.41 21.26
CA ASP A 30 21.85 -61.02 20.10
C ASP A 30 21.86 -60.17 18.82
N ALA A 31 23.08 -59.97 18.33
CA ALA A 31 23.41 -59.46 17.01
C ALA A 31 23.36 -60.59 15.95
N MET A 32 22.94 -60.23 14.73
CA MET A 32 23.15 -60.96 13.47
C MET A 32 22.63 -62.42 13.34
N SER A 33 21.53 -62.62 12.60
CA SER A 33 21.42 -63.62 11.51
C SER A 33 20.06 -63.54 10.81
N GLY A 34 20.01 -63.93 9.53
CA GLY A 34 18.99 -63.54 8.57
C GLY A 34 17.69 -64.37 8.55
N VAL A 35 16.60 -63.63 8.25
CA VAL A 35 15.40 -63.94 7.44
C VAL A 35 14.62 -65.23 7.69
N THR A 36 13.37 -65.13 8.17
CA THR A 36 12.13 -65.41 7.40
C THR A 36 10.86 -65.03 8.18
N SER A 37 9.80 -64.75 7.41
CA SER A 37 8.56 -64.05 7.73
C SER A 37 7.72 -64.50 8.93
N LYS A 38 7.39 -63.55 9.81
CA LYS A 38 6.13 -63.31 10.55
C LYS A 38 6.41 -62.21 11.58
N ASP A 39 6.33 -60.94 11.17
CA ASP A 39 6.75 -59.81 12.02
C ASP A 39 5.50 -59.00 12.41
N PRO A 40 4.90 -59.20 13.61
CA PRO A 40 3.64 -58.58 14.02
C PRO A 40 3.76 -57.09 14.40
N ALA A 41 4.99 -56.59 14.60
CA ALA A 41 5.24 -55.18 14.90
C ALA A 41 6.65 -54.77 14.43
N ARG A 42 6.75 -54.01 13.33
CA ARG A 42 8.04 -53.48 12.85
C ARG A 42 8.38 -52.19 13.62
N PRO A 43 9.54 -52.06 14.28
CA PRO A 43 9.94 -50.80 14.89
C PRO A 43 10.11 -49.74 13.80
N LEU A 44 9.43 -48.61 13.97
CA LEU A 44 9.53 -47.44 13.09
C LEU A 44 10.59 -46.44 13.58
N GLY A 45 10.78 -46.33 14.90
CA GLY A 45 11.79 -45.46 15.50
C GLY A 45 11.70 -45.41 17.03
N ARG A 46 12.79 -44.96 17.69
CA ARG A 46 12.88 -44.76 19.14
C ARG A 46 13.19 -43.29 19.43
N GLY A 47 12.33 -42.63 20.21
CA GLY A 47 12.44 -41.22 20.58
C GLY A 47 12.55 -41.01 22.10
N GLY A 48 12.60 -39.74 22.52
CA GLY A 48 12.72 -39.37 23.94
C GLY A 48 11.49 -39.68 24.80
N SER A 49 10.33 -39.88 24.18
CA SER A 49 9.05 -40.19 24.83
C SER A 49 8.63 -41.66 24.68
N GLY A 50 9.31 -42.47 23.87
CA GLY A 50 8.91 -43.86 23.62
C GLY A 50 9.44 -44.48 22.32
N THR A 51 9.05 -45.73 22.07
CA THR A 51 9.31 -46.45 20.81
C THR A 51 8.02 -46.59 20.01
N VAL A 52 8.08 -46.30 18.72
CA VAL A 52 6.94 -46.38 17.80
C VAL A 52 7.05 -47.63 16.93
N TYR A 53 5.96 -48.38 16.82
CA TYR A 53 5.87 -49.59 15.99
C TYR A 53 4.77 -49.45 14.96
N LEU A 54 4.99 -50.05 13.79
CA LEU A 54 3.96 -50.31 12.82
C LEU A 54 3.27 -51.62 13.19
N ALA A 55 1.97 -51.57 13.49
CA ALA A 55 1.18 -52.77 13.77
C ALA A 55 -0.17 -52.75 13.05
N SER A 56 -0.72 -53.94 12.80
CA SER A 56 -2.09 -54.10 12.32
C SER A 56 -3.06 -53.86 13.47
N TYR A 57 -3.76 -52.73 13.46
CA TYR A 57 -4.73 -52.38 14.49
C TYR A 57 -6.12 -52.95 14.15
N ARG A 58 -6.69 -53.70 15.11
CA ARG A 58 -7.97 -54.42 14.96
C ARG A 58 -8.04 -55.34 13.72
N GLY A 59 -6.89 -55.85 13.27
CA GLY A 59 -6.80 -56.80 12.16
C GLY A 59 -7.15 -56.24 10.78
N MET A 60 -7.34 -54.93 10.63
CA MET A 60 -7.84 -54.33 9.38
C MET A 60 -6.92 -53.25 8.81
N GLN A 61 -6.36 -52.37 9.64
CA GLN A 61 -5.60 -51.22 9.14
C GLN A 61 -4.26 -51.06 9.88
N LEU A 62 -3.23 -50.74 9.12
CA LEU A 62 -1.92 -50.40 9.68
C LEU A 62 -2.00 -49.08 10.45
N ARG A 63 -1.37 -49.06 11.62
CA ARG A 63 -1.31 -47.91 12.54
C ARG A 63 0.07 -47.78 13.17
N ALA A 64 0.39 -46.55 13.58
CA ALA A 64 1.56 -46.26 14.39
C ALA A 64 1.17 -46.40 15.87
N LEU A 65 1.78 -47.36 16.56
CA LEU A 65 1.61 -47.57 18.00
C LEU A 65 2.84 -47.02 18.71
N LYS A 66 2.67 -45.90 19.39
CA LYS A 66 3.70 -45.30 20.24
C LYS A 66 3.58 -45.88 21.64
N PHE A 67 4.56 -46.67 22.06
CA PHE A 67 4.70 -47.15 23.43
C PHE A 67 5.64 -46.22 24.17
N LEU A 68 5.18 -45.64 25.27
CA LEU A 68 6.08 -44.84 26.10
C LEU A 68 6.98 -45.78 26.89
N THR A 69 8.28 -45.77 26.58
CA THR A 69 9.31 -46.55 27.27
C THR A 69 9.88 -45.73 28.42
N LEU A 70 9.83 -46.28 29.64
CA LEU A 70 10.62 -45.79 30.77
C LEU A 70 12.11 -45.95 30.45
N ASN A 71 12.76 -44.92 29.91
CA ASN A 71 14.22 -44.84 29.96
C ASN A 71 14.62 -44.47 31.39
N TYR A 72 14.57 -45.41 32.34
CA TYR A 72 15.34 -45.35 33.60
C TYR A 72 15.26 -46.71 34.32
N LEU A 73 15.98 -47.70 33.79
CA LEU A 73 16.47 -48.84 34.58
C LEU A 73 17.54 -48.32 35.56
N SER A 74 17.15 -47.57 36.58
CA SER A 74 17.94 -47.34 37.80
C SER A 74 17.10 -46.67 38.89
N GLY A 75 16.37 -47.48 39.65
CA GLY A 75 16.31 -47.38 41.11
C GLY A 75 15.87 -46.08 41.79
N ASP A 76 15.14 -45.17 41.15
CA ASP A 76 14.62 -43.97 41.83
C ASP A 76 13.08 -43.87 41.75
N THR A 77 12.46 -43.78 42.92
CA THR A 77 11.05 -44.09 43.16
C THR A 77 10.20 -42.81 43.26
N GLY A 78 9.05 -42.79 42.57
CA GLY A 78 7.98 -41.82 42.77
C GLY A 78 7.87 -40.74 41.70
N GLN A 79 8.81 -39.80 41.63
CA GLN A 79 8.64 -38.55 40.86
C GLN A 79 8.63 -38.75 39.33
N HIS A 80 9.42 -39.69 38.81
CA HIS A 80 9.53 -39.94 37.36
C HIS A 80 8.34 -40.73 36.79
N ALA A 81 7.66 -41.55 37.60
CA ALA A 81 6.45 -42.28 37.20
C ALA A 81 5.23 -41.34 37.07
N THR A 82 5.12 -40.34 37.95
CA THR A 82 4.10 -39.29 37.85
C THR A 82 4.29 -38.41 36.61
N ASP A 83 5.54 -38.08 36.25
CA ASP A 83 5.84 -37.33 35.03
C ASP A 83 5.54 -38.16 33.76
N PHE A 84 5.73 -39.49 33.81
CA PHE A 84 5.42 -40.42 32.72
C PHE A 84 3.92 -40.49 32.38
N HIS A 85 3.06 -40.68 33.38
CA HIS A 85 1.61 -40.70 33.15
C HIS A 85 1.09 -39.35 32.66
N ALA A 86 1.64 -38.25 33.18
CA ALA A 86 1.24 -36.90 32.77
C ALA A 86 1.54 -36.61 31.29
N VAL A 87 2.65 -37.11 30.74
CA VAL A 87 2.99 -36.95 29.31
C VAL A 87 2.02 -37.72 28.42
N PHE A 88 1.71 -38.98 28.77
CA PHE A 88 0.75 -39.81 28.05
C PHE A 88 -0.65 -39.21 28.06
N ASP A 89 -1.16 -38.85 29.24
CA ASP A 89 -2.51 -38.28 29.37
C ASP A 89 -2.61 -36.94 28.66
N ARG A 90 -1.55 -36.12 28.69
CA ARG A 90 -1.49 -34.87 27.92
C ARG A 90 -1.54 -35.12 26.42
N GLU A 91 -0.70 -35.99 25.88
CA GLU A 91 -0.65 -36.30 24.44
C GLU A 91 -2.00 -36.85 23.96
N ARG A 92 -2.60 -37.76 24.73
CA ARG A 92 -3.94 -38.31 24.49
C ARG A 92 -5.01 -37.21 24.44
N VAL A 93 -5.04 -36.33 25.44
CA VAL A 93 -6.04 -35.25 25.55
C VAL A 93 -5.85 -34.17 24.49
N VAL A 94 -4.61 -33.90 24.05
CA VAL A 94 -4.35 -33.00 22.93
C VAL A 94 -4.83 -33.63 21.62
N LEU A 95 -4.42 -34.86 21.33
CA LEU A 95 -4.80 -35.52 20.07
C LEU A 95 -6.31 -35.76 19.95
N SER A 96 -7.02 -35.98 21.06
CA SER A 96 -8.47 -36.24 21.03
C SER A 96 -9.32 -35.02 20.64
N THR A 97 -8.78 -33.80 20.74
CA THR A 97 -9.51 -32.58 20.35
C THR A 97 -9.13 -32.04 18.98
N LEU A 98 -8.10 -32.62 18.36
CA LEU A 98 -7.60 -32.20 17.06
C LEU A 98 -8.17 -33.12 15.97
N ALA A 99 -8.91 -32.53 15.04
CA ALA A 99 -9.44 -33.19 13.86
C ALA A 99 -9.11 -32.35 12.64
N HIS A 100 -8.00 -32.67 11.97
CA HIS A 100 -7.51 -31.93 10.81
C HIS A 100 -6.78 -32.88 9.85
N GLY A 101 -6.94 -32.70 8.53
CA GLY A 101 -6.38 -33.63 7.53
C GLY A 101 -4.86 -33.69 7.48
N ASN A 102 -4.18 -32.67 8.02
CA ASN A 102 -2.71 -32.56 8.12
C ASN A 102 -2.18 -32.76 9.56
N ILE A 103 -2.95 -33.36 10.46
CA ILE A 103 -2.52 -33.77 11.80
C ILE A 103 -2.87 -35.25 11.98
N ALA A 104 -1.95 -36.05 12.51
CA ALA A 104 -2.21 -37.47 12.76
C ALA A 104 -3.42 -37.67 13.68
N ARG A 105 -4.38 -38.49 13.24
CA ARG A 105 -5.60 -38.76 14.01
C ARG A 105 -5.36 -39.78 15.11
N LEU A 106 -5.92 -39.54 16.28
CA LEU A 106 -6.03 -40.52 17.36
C LEU A 106 -7.12 -41.54 17.05
N TYR A 107 -6.79 -42.83 17.13
CA TYR A 107 -7.77 -43.91 17.05
C TYR A 107 -8.07 -44.52 18.40
N ASP A 108 -7.03 -44.73 19.21
CA ASP A 108 -7.15 -45.48 20.45
C ASP A 108 -5.99 -45.23 21.41
N THR A 109 -6.23 -45.49 22.68
CA THR A 109 -5.23 -45.48 23.75
C THR A 109 -5.57 -46.54 24.77
N ASP A 110 -4.60 -47.31 25.24
CA ASP A 110 -4.82 -48.30 26.30
C ASP A 110 -3.58 -48.45 27.19
N SER A 111 -3.73 -49.18 28.30
CA SER A 111 -2.63 -49.60 29.15
C SER A 111 -2.62 -51.10 29.41
N TYR A 112 -1.42 -51.67 29.51
CA TYR A 112 -1.18 -53.09 29.73
C TYR A 112 -0.20 -53.26 30.89
N ARG A 113 -0.49 -54.16 31.82
CA ARG A 113 0.47 -54.57 32.86
C ARG A 113 1.13 -55.88 32.49
N ASP A 114 2.45 -55.90 32.44
CA ASP A 114 3.19 -57.13 32.18
C ASP A 114 3.24 -58.06 33.40
N ALA A 115 3.81 -59.26 33.22
CA ALA A 115 3.93 -60.28 34.27
C ALA A 115 4.80 -59.82 35.46
N ASN A 116 5.64 -58.79 35.27
CA ASN A 116 6.47 -58.19 36.30
C ASN A 116 5.77 -57.00 37.00
N GLY A 117 4.50 -56.72 36.64
CA GLY A 117 3.69 -55.66 37.21
C GLY A 117 3.97 -54.26 36.64
N VAL A 118 4.77 -54.14 35.58
CA VAL A 118 5.08 -52.86 34.93
C VAL A 118 3.92 -52.45 34.03
N GLU A 119 3.42 -51.23 34.19
CA GLU A 119 2.37 -50.67 33.33
C GLU A 119 2.97 -49.99 32.09
N TRP A 120 2.62 -50.52 30.93
CA TRP A 120 2.91 -49.99 29.62
C TRP A 120 1.69 -49.25 29.07
N LYS A 121 1.87 -48.06 28.51
CA LYS A 121 0.80 -47.28 27.88
C LYS A 121 1.10 -47.07 26.40
N TYR A 122 0.08 -47.20 25.55
CA TYR A 122 0.22 -46.95 24.12
C TYR A 122 -0.78 -45.94 23.57
N ILE A 123 -0.35 -45.21 22.54
CA ILE A 123 -1.20 -44.33 21.73
C ILE A 123 -1.19 -44.86 20.30
N ALA A 124 -2.37 -45.12 19.73
CA ALA A 124 -2.54 -45.57 18.36
C ALA A 124 -3.02 -44.42 17.47
N THR A 125 -2.18 -44.02 16.50
CA THR A 125 -2.45 -42.94 15.55
C THR A 125 -2.35 -43.41 14.10
N ASP A 126 -2.71 -42.53 13.15
CA ASP A 126 -2.46 -42.77 11.72
C ASP A 126 -1.01 -43.21 11.47
N PHE A 127 -0.85 -44.30 10.71
CA PHE A 127 0.44 -44.61 10.10
C PHE A 127 0.55 -43.85 8.78
N ILE A 128 1.56 -42.98 8.69
CA ILE A 128 1.86 -42.23 7.48
C ILE A 128 3.00 -42.95 6.76
N ASP A 129 2.64 -43.65 5.67
CA ASP A 129 3.60 -44.30 4.77
C ASP A 129 4.22 -43.26 3.84
N GLY A 130 5.46 -42.91 4.12
CA GLY A 130 6.15 -41.80 3.46
C GLY A 130 7.39 -41.33 4.20
N ASP A 131 8.17 -40.54 3.49
CA ASP A 131 9.40 -39.92 3.96
C ASP A 131 9.09 -38.76 4.94
N GLU A 132 10.05 -38.46 5.81
CA GLU A 132 10.04 -37.23 6.61
C GLU A 132 10.08 -36.01 5.67
N LEU A 133 9.60 -34.85 6.15
CA LEU A 133 9.35 -33.68 5.31
C LEU A 133 10.54 -33.32 4.45
N LEU A 134 11.72 -33.04 5.03
CA LEU A 134 12.86 -32.55 4.27
C LEU A 134 13.35 -33.58 3.22
N PRO A 135 13.55 -34.88 3.54
CA PRO A 135 13.82 -35.90 2.53
C PRO A 135 12.77 -35.98 1.40
N ALA A 136 11.48 -35.91 1.74
CA ALA A 136 10.40 -35.94 0.76
C ALA A 136 10.46 -34.77 -0.23
N LEU A 137 10.81 -33.56 0.24
CA LEU A 137 10.96 -32.38 -0.60
C LEU A 137 12.15 -32.48 -1.57
N LYS A 138 13.20 -33.24 -1.21
CA LYS A 138 14.41 -33.40 -2.03
C LYS A 138 14.22 -34.32 -3.22
N ARG A 139 13.35 -35.33 -3.11
CA ARG A 139 13.17 -36.38 -4.15
C ARG A 139 12.97 -35.80 -5.55
N GLU A 140 13.58 -36.41 -6.56
CA GLU A 140 13.53 -35.90 -7.95
C GLU A 140 12.11 -35.83 -8.52
N ASP A 141 11.22 -36.72 -8.10
CA ASP A 141 9.82 -36.78 -8.51
C ASP A 141 8.93 -35.72 -7.85
N THR A 142 9.37 -35.10 -6.74
CA THR A 142 8.64 -34.03 -6.08
C THR A 142 8.73 -32.72 -6.89
N THR A 143 7.58 -32.28 -7.37
CA THR A 143 7.39 -31.06 -8.17
C THR A 143 7.52 -29.78 -7.34
N PRO A 144 7.81 -28.63 -7.99
CA PRO A 144 7.83 -27.32 -7.32
C PRO A 144 6.55 -26.97 -6.54
N ASP A 145 5.36 -27.19 -7.13
CA ASP A 145 4.08 -26.89 -6.46
C ASP A 145 3.84 -27.81 -5.26
N GLU A 146 4.26 -29.08 -5.33
CA GLU A 146 4.21 -30.01 -4.20
C GLU A 146 5.06 -29.53 -3.02
N VAL A 147 6.27 -29.02 -3.26
CA VAL A 147 7.11 -28.44 -2.20
C VAL A 147 6.41 -27.27 -1.53
N TYR A 148 5.82 -26.38 -2.32
CA TYR A 148 5.09 -25.22 -1.81
C TYR A 148 3.83 -25.62 -1.01
N ASN A 149 3.10 -26.62 -1.48
CA ASN A 149 1.88 -27.12 -0.85
C ASN A 149 2.19 -27.87 0.46
N ALA A 150 3.25 -28.68 0.51
CA ALA A 150 3.67 -29.36 1.73
C ALA A 150 3.97 -28.37 2.89
N ILE A 151 4.63 -27.25 2.61
CA ILE A 151 4.85 -26.20 3.62
C ILE A 151 3.53 -25.50 3.99
N SER A 152 2.64 -25.29 3.00
CA SER A 152 1.30 -24.76 3.23
C SER A 152 0.48 -25.66 4.18
N ASP A 153 0.60 -26.97 4.04
CA ASP A 153 -0.05 -27.98 4.88
C ASP A 153 0.41 -27.89 6.34
N VAL A 154 1.73 -27.74 6.56
CA VAL A 154 2.32 -27.54 7.89
C VAL A 154 1.77 -26.27 8.53
N LEU A 155 1.79 -25.15 7.81
CA LEU A 155 1.27 -23.87 8.31
C LEU A 155 -0.23 -23.95 8.64
N ARG A 156 -1.03 -24.63 7.82
CA ARG A 156 -2.47 -24.87 8.10
C ARG A 156 -2.67 -25.73 9.35
N ALA A 157 -1.92 -26.82 9.50
CA ALA A 157 -2.00 -27.70 10.67
C ALA A 157 -1.68 -26.95 11.97
N VAL A 158 -0.57 -26.21 12.00
CA VAL A 158 -0.16 -25.47 13.21
C VAL A 158 -1.11 -24.30 13.49
N SER A 159 -1.58 -23.59 12.46
CA SER A 159 -2.60 -22.54 12.65
C SER A 159 -3.91 -23.10 13.21
N TYR A 160 -4.31 -24.31 12.80
CA TYR A 160 -5.47 -24.99 13.36
C TYR A 160 -5.26 -25.35 14.84
N MET A 161 -4.09 -25.89 15.21
CA MET A 161 -3.73 -26.17 16.60
C MET A 161 -3.80 -24.90 17.46
N HIS A 162 -3.21 -23.79 17.00
CA HIS A 162 -3.24 -22.52 17.71
C HIS A 162 -4.67 -21.98 17.87
N GLY A 163 -5.52 -22.13 16.84
CA GLY A 163 -6.94 -21.79 16.93
C GLY A 163 -7.74 -22.65 17.92
N LYS A 164 -7.19 -23.79 18.36
CA LYS A 164 -7.72 -24.63 19.44
C LYS A 164 -7.02 -24.39 20.79
N GLY A 165 -6.17 -23.38 20.89
CA GLY A 165 -5.39 -23.08 22.10
C GLY A 165 -4.28 -24.10 22.38
N VAL A 166 -3.85 -24.88 21.39
CA VAL A 166 -2.82 -25.92 21.54
C VAL A 166 -1.50 -25.44 20.94
N LEU A 167 -0.42 -25.47 21.73
CA LEU A 167 0.96 -25.34 21.23
C LEU A 167 1.53 -26.70 20.87
N HIS A 168 2.27 -26.78 19.76
CA HIS A 168 2.99 -27.99 19.37
C HIS A 168 4.25 -28.22 20.21
N SER A 169 5.07 -27.18 20.42
CA SER A 169 6.27 -27.19 21.28
C SER A 169 7.49 -28.02 20.83
N ASP A 170 7.39 -28.83 19.78
CA ASP A 170 8.55 -29.52 19.17
C ASP A 170 8.47 -29.57 17.64
N LEU A 171 8.20 -28.42 16.99
CA LEU A 171 8.11 -28.37 15.52
C LEU A 171 9.51 -28.53 14.89
N LYS A 172 9.67 -29.56 14.08
CA LYS A 172 10.86 -29.89 13.29
C LYS A 172 10.48 -30.83 12.14
N TRP A 173 11.29 -30.91 11.09
CA TRP A 173 10.93 -31.67 9.89
C TRP A 173 10.84 -33.19 10.15
N GLU A 174 11.51 -33.71 11.17
CA GLU A 174 11.44 -35.13 11.59
C GLU A 174 10.07 -35.50 12.15
N ASN A 175 9.36 -34.53 12.73
CA ASN A 175 8.01 -34.72 13.28
C ASN A 175 6.92 -34.48 12.21
N ILE A 176 7.28 -34.38 10.94
CA ILE A 176 6.36 -34.15 9.83
C ILE A 176 6.64 -35.20 8.76
N LYS A 177 5.63 -35.97 8.37
CA LYS A 177 5.74 -36.94 7.27
C LYS A 177 4.92 -36.53 6.06
N CYS A 178 5.40 -36.87 4.87
CA CYS A 178 4.72 -36.62 3.62
C CYS A 178 4.12 -37.92 3.07
N ARG A 179 2.80 -38.05 3.06
CA ARG A 179 2.13 -39.17 2.35
C ARG A 179 1.90 -38.82 0.89
N HIS A 180 1.86 -39.84 0.05
CA HIS A 180 1.41 -39.69 -1.34
C HIS A 180 -0.13 -39.61 -1.40
N SER A 181 -0.62 -38.62 -2.13
CA SER A 181 -2.02 -38.41 -2.50
C SER A 181 -2.15 -38.40 -4.02
N PRO A 182 -3.36 -38.55 -4.58
CA PRO A 182 -3.59 -38.40 -6.02
C PRO A 182 -3.19 -37.02 -6.57
N THR A 183 -3.13 -36.00 -5.70
CA THR A 183 -2.78 -34.61 -6.02
C THR A 183 -1.31 -34.27 -5.73
N GLY A 184 -0.50 -35.25 -5.33
CA GLY A 184 0.91 -35.09 -4.98
C GLY A 184 1.23 -35.46 -3.54
N ILE A 185 2.26 -34.89 -2.93
CA ILE A 185 2.57 -35.12 -1.51
C ILE A 185 1.69 -34.25 -0.57
N GLU A 186 1.30 -34.82 0.57
CA GLU A 186 0.60 -34.11 1.65
C GLU A 186 1.39 -34.22 2.95
N ALA A 187 1.69 -33.07 3.58
CA ALA A 187 2.41 -33.06 4.85
C ALA A 187 1.46 -33.30 6.03
N VAL A 188 1.84 -34.17 6.94
CA VAL A 188 1.07 -34.55 8.13
C VAL A 188 1.95 -34.39 9.36
N LEU A 189 1.48 -33.57 10.30
CA LEU A 189 2.13 -33.33 11.57
C LEU A 189 1.95 -34.53 12.50
N LEU A 190 3.06 -35.03 13.03
CA LEU A 190 3.17 -36.16 13.95
C LEU A 190 3.69 -35.71 15.31
N ASP A 191 3.67 -36.63 16.27
CA ASP A 191 4.25 -36.51 17.62
C ASP A 191 3.83 -35.26 18.41
N LEU A 192 2.72 -35.38 19.15
CA LEU A 192 2.22 -34.34 20.05
C LEU A 192 2.65 -34.57 21.51
N GLY A 193 3.71 -35.35 21.74
CA GLY A 193 4.16 -35.71 23.09
C GLY A 193 4.59 -34.52 23.96
N THR A 194 4.97 -33.39 23.35
CA THR A 194 5.33 -32.14 24.03
C THR A 194 4.23 -31.07 23.95
N ALA A 195 3.18 -31.31 23.18
CA ALA A 195 2.10 -30.36 22.96
C ALA A 195 1.28 -30.11 24.23
N HIS A 196 0.69 -28.93 24.35
CA HIS A 196 -0.09 -28.56 25.54
C HIS A 196 -1.13 -27.45 25.26
N TYR A 197 -2.18 -27.41 26.07
CA TYR A 197 -3.18 -26.34 26.04
C TYR A 197 -2.73 -25.08 26.76
N VAL A 198 -3.21 -23.95 26.28
CA VAL A 198 -3.19 -22.65 26.94
C VAL A 198 -4.65 -22.28 27.27
N THR A 199 -5.06 -22.42 28.54
CA THR A 199 -6.43 -22.11 29.00
C THR A 199 -6.55 -20.70 29.59
N GLU A 200 -7.72 -20.06 29.44
CA GLU A 200 -8.09 -18.73 29.98
C GLU A 200 -8.59 -18.75 31.46
N GLU A 201 -8.79 -19.92 32.08
CA GLU A 201 -9.64 -20.08 33.27
C GLU A 201 -9.00 -19.85 34.67
N ASP A 202 -7.89 -19.11 34.81
CA ASP A 202 -7.30 -18.79 36.13
C ASP A 202 -7.48 -17.32 36.56
N ALA A 203 -8.59 -16.66 36.17
CA ALA A 203 -8.87 -15.26 36.50
C ALA A 203 -9.69 -15.04 37.81
N GLY A 204 -9.85 -16.05 38.67
CA GLY A 204 -10.52 -15.90 39.97
C GLY A 204 -9.98 -16.85 41.03
N PRO A 205 -10.11 -16.51 42.33
CA PRO A 205 -9.64 -17.39 43.41
C PRO A 205 -10.59 -18.60 43.50
N LEU A 206 -10.27 -19.68 42.78
CA LEU A 206 -10.86 -20.98 43.04
C LEU A 206 -10.32 -21.48 44.39
N GLN A 207 -11.15 -21.36 45.43
CA GLN A 207 -11.07 -22.24 46.59
C GLN A 207 -11.23 -23.69 46.11
N LEU A 208 -10.10 -24.37 45.90
CA LEU A 208 -10.05 -25.82 45.94
C LEU A 208 -9.85 -26.22 47.40
N THR A 209 -10.94 -26.71 47.99
CA THR A 209 -10.93 -27.43 49.27
C THR A 209 -9.85 -28.51 49.24
N PHE A 210 -9.02 -28.49 50.28
CA PHE A 210 -8.01 -29.50 50.56
C PHE A 210 -8.70 -30.84 50.82
N ASP A 211 -8.48 -31.82 49.95
CA ASP A 211 -8.49 -33.21 50.38
C ASP A 211 -7.08 -33.81 50.25
N LYS A 212 -6.62 -34.37 51.37
CA LYS A 212 -5.23 -34.72 51.64
C LYS A 212 -4.84 -36.04 50.96
N ALA A 213 -4.24 -35.96 49.78
CA ALA A 213 -3.25 -36.95 49.31
C ALA A 213 -2.43 -36.41 48.12
N SER A 214 -1.22 -35.91 48.42
CA SER A 214 0.06 -36.01 47.67
C SER A 214 0.02 -36.35 46.15
N ALA A 215 0.70 -35.69 45.21
CA ALA A 215 1.68 -34.61 45.19
C ALA A 215 1.77 -34.00 43.77
N THR A 216 1.91 -32.68 43.75
CA THR A 216 2.27 -31.74 42.68
C THR A 216 2.82 -32.29 41.34
N THR A 217 2.03 -32.18 40.27
CA THR A 217 2.48 -32.18 38.86
C THR A 217 3.09 -30.82 38.52
N ARG A 218 4.42 -30.69 38.59
CA ARG A 218 5.14 -29.56 37.99
C ARG A 218 5.57 -29.93 36.58
N VAL A 219 4.85 -29.41 35.59
CA VAL A 219 5.16 -29.56 34.16
C VAL A 219 6.58 -29.04 33.88
N ARG A 220 7.50 -29.93 33.53
CA ARG A 220 8.82 -29.59 32.98
C ARG A 220 8.71 -29.43 31.47
N PHE A 221 9.03 -28.24 31.00
CA PHE A 221 9.21 -27.94 29.59
C PHE A 221 10.58 -28.49 29.12
N ILE A 222 10.61 -29.16 27.96
CA ILE A 222 11.82 -29.52 27.23
C ILE A 222 11.84 -28.63 26.00
N THR A 223 12.91 -27.86 25.81
CA THR A 223 13.00 -26.84 24.76
C THR A 223 14.36 -26.89 24.07
N THR A 224 14.35 -26.58 22.78
CA THR A 224 15.52 -26.50 21.90
C THR A 224 16.52 -25.42 22.37
N LYS A 225 17.80 -25.78 22.35
CA LYS A 225 18.92 -25.18 23.11
C LYS A 225 19.18 -23.67 22.94
N ARG A 226 18.57 -22.95 21.98
CA ARG A 226 19.00 -21.57 21.65
C ARG A 226 18.12 -20.44 22.21
N ILE A 227 16.80 -20.57 22.25
CA ILE A 227 15.93 -19.51 22.83
C ILE A 227 15.85 -19.62 24.35
N THR A 228 16.00 -20.84 24.89
CA THR A 228 15.67 -21.11 26.27
C THR A 228 16.80 -20.98 27.28
N HIS A 229 18.05 -20.74 26.85
CA HIS A 229 19.14 -20.78 27.84
C HIS A 229 19.03 -19.67 28.90
N ALA A 230 18.39 -18.53 28.61
CA ALA A 230 18.20 -17.45 29.58
C ALA A 230 16.88 -17.56 30.37
N LEU A 231 15.73 -17.46 29.69
CA LEU A 231 14.40 -17.43 30.31
C LEU A 231 14.01 -18.76 30.97
N HIS A 232 14.45 -19.87 30.41
CA HIS A 232 14.11 -21.20 30.93
C HIS A 232 15.04 -21.61 32.09
N GLN A 233 16.29 -21.14 32.11
CA GLN A 233 17.11 -21.19 33.33
C GLN A 233 16.50 -20.34 34.44
N GLN A 234 15.95 -19.17 34.10
CA GLN A 234 15.28 -18.29 35.06
C GLN A 234 13.97 -18.89 35.59
N TYR A 235 13.13 -19.49 34.74
CA TYR A 235 11.95 -20.27 35.16
C TYR A 235 12.34 -21.48 36.03
N ARG A 236 13.38 -22.25 35.66
CA ARG A 236 13.89 -23.35 36.50
C ARG A 236 14.39 -22.88 37.87
N LYS A 237 14.90 -21.65 37.95
CA LYS A 237 15.28 -20.95 39.19
C LYS A 237 14.09 -20.26 39.88
N LYS A 238 12.85 -20.41 39.38
CA LYS A 238 11.62 -19.74 39.84
C LYS A 238 11.65 -18.20 39.81
N ILE A 239 12.45 -17.63 38.91
CA ILE A 239 12.60 -16.17 38.74
C ILE A 239 11.47 -15.60 37.86
N VAL A 240 10.91 -16.42 36.97
CA VAL A 240 9.84 -16.06 36.03
C VAL A 240 8.66 -17.02 36.24
N ASP A 241 7.42 -16.53 36.18
CA ASP A 241 6.21 -17.30 36.50
C ASP A 241 5.53 -17.94 35.27
N LYS A 242 4.48 -18.74 35.54
CA LYS A 242 3.68 -19.44 34.51
C LYS A 242 2.89 -18.46 33.63
N GLU A 243 2.56 -17.28 34.17
CA GLU A 243 1.85 -16.21 33.47
C GLU A 243 2.74 -15.56 32.40
N THR A 244 4.02 -15.37 32.69
CA THR A 244 5.03 -14.89 31.73
C THR A 244 5.30 -15.91 30.60
N LEU A 245 5.11 -17.22 30.86
CA LEU A 245 5.16 -18.25 29.82
C LEU A 245 3.89 -18.29 28.96
N ARG A 246 2.71 -18.00 29.53
CA ARG A 246 1.47 -17.78 28.76
C ARG A 246 1.59 -16.59 27.80
N GLN A 247 2.29 -15.54 28.22
CA GLN A 247 2.63 -14.40 27.36
C GLN A 247 3.54 -14.76 26.16
N LEU A 248 4.18 -15.95 26.17
CA LEU A 248 5.02 -16.44 25.08
C LEU A 248 4.27 -17.32 24.06
N PHE A 249 2.96 -17.56 24.23
CA PHE A 249 2.11 -18.13 23.18
C PHE A 249 1.83 -17.06 22.10
N PRO A 250 1.94 -17.36 20.78
CA PRO A 250 2.38 -18.60 20.13
C PRO A 250 3.86 -18.60 19.69
N TYR A 251 4.70 -17.75 20.27
CA TYR A 251 6.06 -17.44 19.78
C TYR A 251 7.04 -18.62 19.74
N HIS A 252 6.85 -19.64 20.58
CA HIS A 252 7.70 -20.84 20.52
C HIS A 252 7.58 -21.57 19.19
N ASP A 253 6.35 -21.84 18.75
CA ASP A 253 6.08 -22.52 17.48
C ASP A 253 6.43 -21.63 16.29
N LEU A 254 6.22 -20.32 16.41
CA LEU A 254 6.66 -19.35 15.40
C LEU A 254 8.18 -19.42 15.18
N HIS A 255 8.99 -19.42 16.25
CA HIS A 255 10.43 -19.55 16.09
C HIS A 255 10.82 -20.89 15.47
N ALA A 256 10.19 -21.99 15.89
CA ALA A 256 10.48 -23.31 15.32
C ALA A 256 10.15 -23.38 13.82
N LEU A 257 9.03 -22.77 13.39
CA LEU A 257 8.73 -22.58 11.96
C LEU A 257 9.81 -21.74 11.26
N GLY A 258 10.33 -20.70 11.91
CA GLY A 258 11.44 -19.92 11.38
C GLY A 258 12.75 -20.70 11.22
N VAL A 259 13.01 -21.71 12.06
CA VAL A 259 14.16 -22.61 11.87
C VAL A 259 13.91 -23.55 10.69
N LEU A 260 12.72 -24.15 10.64
CA LEU A 260 12.31 -25.04 9.56
C LEU A 260 12.40 -24.37 8.19
N LEU A 261 11.94 -23.12 8.05
CA LEU A 261 12.02 -22.38 6.79
C LEU A 261 13.47 -22.05 6.39
N ASP A 262 14.38 -21.85 7.34
CA ASP A 262 15.80 -21.67 7.06
C ASP A 262 16.43 -22.96 6.53
N GLU A 263 16.17 -24.10 7.17
CA GLU A 263 16.68 -25.41 6.74
C GLU A 263 16.19 -25.77 5.33
N ILE A 264 14.91 -25.51 5.04
CA ILE A 264 14.31 -25.69 3.71
C ILE A 264 14.97 -24.78 2.66
N ARG A 265 15.32 -23.55 3.04
CA ARG A 265 15.95 -22.56 2.14
C ARG A 265 17.43 -22.85 1.90
N GLU A 266 18.15 -23.37 2.90
CA GLU A 266 19.57 -23.68 2.81
C GLU A 266 19.85 -24.93 1.96
N ASP A 267 18.86 -25.82 1.81
CA ASP A 267 18.96 -26.97 0.91
C ASP A 267 18.89 -26.56 -0.58
N PRO A 268 19.92 -26.83 -1.40
CA PRO A 268 19.98 -26.36 -2.79
C PRO A 268 18.87 -26.91 -3.70
N ASP A 269 18.47 -28.17 -3.51
CA ASP A 269 17.49 -28.83 -4.36
C ASP A 269 16.08 -28.32 -4.05
N VAL A 270 15.77 -28.18 -2.76
CA VAL A 270 14.48 -27.64 -2.31
C VAL A 270 14.37 -26.16 -2.63
N ALA A 271 15.43 -25.37 -2.42
CA ALA A 271 15.47 -23.95 -2.76
C ALA A 271 15.24 -23.72 -4.26
N LYS A 272 15.86 -24.53 -5.13
CA LYS A 272 15.67 -24.46 -6.58
C LYS A 272 14.22 -24.78 -6.98
N LYS A 273 13.60 -25.79 -6.36
CA LYS A 273 12.17 -26.11 -6.57
C LYS A 273 11.27 -24.96 -6.10
N LEU A 274 11.51 -24.41 -4.91
CA LEU A 274 10.76 -23.25 -4.41
C LEU A 274 10.88 -22.05 -5.36
N GLN A 275 12.08 -21.71 -5.82
CA GLN A 275 12.32 -20.61 -6.76
C GLN A 275 11.50 -20.74 -8.06
N ALA A 276 11.20 -21.96 -8.52
CA ALA A 276 10.35 -22.16 -9.68
C ALA A 276 8.89 -21.71 -9.44
N VAL A 277 8.40 -21.77 -8.19
CA VAL A 277 7.05 -21.31 -7.81
C VAL A 277 7.01 -19.84 -7.42
N ILE A 278 7.95 -19.41 -6.57
CA ILE A 278 7.91 -18.07 -5.95
C ILE A 278 8.74 -17.02 -6.74
N GLY A 279 9.49 -17.47 -7.74
CA GLY A 279 10.42 -16.68 -8.54
C GLY A 279 11.84 -16.66 -7.96
N LYS A 280 12.82 -16.31 -8.80
CA LYS A 280 14.25 -16.24 -8.43
C LYS A 280 14.48 -15.37 -7.18
N ASP A 281 13.87 -14.19 -7.16
CA ASP A 281 14.02 -13.22 -6.07
C ASP A 281 13.21 -13.61 -4.81
N GLY A 282 12.31 -14.60 -4.90
CA GLY A 282 11.37 -14.96 -3.82
C GLY A 282 12.05 -15.53 -2.57
N LEU A 283 13.25 -16.09 -2.69
CA LEU A 283 14.03 -16.52 -1.51
C LEU A 283 14.43 -15.36 -0.61
N SER A 284 14.53 -14.13 -1.13
CA SER A 284 14.78 -12.94 -0.31
C SER A 284 13.60 -12.61 0.61
N ALA A 285 12.37 -12.80 0.14
CA ALA A 285 11.18 -12.65 0.98
C ALA A 285 11.06 -13.80 1.99
N LEU A 286 11.43 -15.02 1.59
CA LEU A 286 11.52 -16.15 2.53
C LEU A 286 12.54 -15.88 3.65
N ASP A 287 13.69 -15.28 3.34
CA ASP A 287 14.67 -14.86 4.34
C ASP A 287 14.08 -13.85 5.34
N ILE A 288 13.29 -12.88 4.86
CA ILE A 288 12.60 -11.91 5.72
C ILE A 288 11.60 -12.62 6.64
N MET A 289 10.77 -13.52 6.11
CA MET A 289 9.79 -14.27 6.91
C MET A 289 10.49 -15.11 7.99
N SER A 290 11.47 -15.90 7.56
CA SER A 290 12.26 -16.79 8.39
C SER A 290 12.97 -16.03 9.52
N TYR A 291 13.59 -14.90 9.18
CA TYR A 291 14.24 -14.01 10.14
C TYR A 291 13.28 -13.47 11.21
N ASN A 292 12.10 -12.98 10.80
CA ASN A 292 11.13 -12.39 11.74
C ASN A 292 10.49 -13.41 12.67
N LEU A 293 10.28 -14.64 12.18
CA LEU A 293 9.81 -15.75 12.99
C LEU A 293 10.76 -16.11 14.13
N ARG A 294 12.07 -15.99 13.92
CA ARG A 294 13.09 -16.35 14.92
C ARG A 294 13.37 -15.28 15.98
N ARG A 295 12.68 -14.13 15.94
CA ARG A 295 12.88 -13.08 16.95
C ARG A 295 11.83 -13.17 18.05
N SER A 296 12.25 -12.88 19.28
CA SER A 296 11.31 -12.58 20.36
C SER A 296 10.51 -11.32 20.02
N PRO A 297 9.22 -11.24 20.38
CA PRO A 297 8.45 -9.99 20.25
C PRO A 297 9.16 -8.90 21.05
N GLU A 298 9.70 -7.87 20.38
CA GLU A 298 10.07 -6.63 21.07
C GLU A 298 8.76 -5.91 21.44
N PRO A 299 8.60 -5.37 22.66
CA PRO A 299 7.35 -4.77 23.13
C PRO A 299 6.87 -3.58 22.29
N GLU A 300 7.76 -2.97 21.52
CA GLU A 300 7.40 -2.01 20.47
C GLU A 300 8.32 -2.20 19.26
N PRO A 301 7.81 -2.15 18.01
CA PRO A 301 8.66 -1.94 16.85
C PRO A 301 9.41 -0.62 17.06
N LYS A 302 10.75 -0.66 17.16
CA LYS A 302 11.55 0.57 17.15
C LYS A 302 11.12 1.38 15.93
N ALA A 303 10.63 2.59 16.15
CA ALA A 303 10.08 3.50 15.12
C ALA A 303 11.03 3.75 13.93
N HIS A 304 12.28 3.30 14.03
CA HIS A 304 13.30 3.33 12.98
C HIS A 304 13.88 1.92 12.77
N ALA A 305 13.11 1.04 12.13
CA ALA A 305 13.60 -0.25 11.64
C ALA A 305 14.71 -0.02 10.61
N ARG A 306 15.95 -0.44 10.91
CA ARG A 306 17.13 -0.27 10.03
C ARG A 306 17.14 -1.17 8.77
N ASP A 307 16.15 -2.06 8.59
CA ASP A 307 16.10 -3.08 7.52
C ASP A 307 14.65 -3.60 7.38
N HIS A 308 14.23 -4.06 6.18
CA HIS A 308 12.96 -4.76 5.92
C HIS A 308 12.73 -5.92 6.87
N LYS A 309 13.81 -6.56 7.30
CA LYS A 309 13.82 -7.64 8.30
C LYS A 309 13.24 -7.26 9.66
N ARG A 310 12.82 -6.01 9.90
CA ARG A 310 12.22 -5.58 11.18
C ARG A 310 10.83 -4.95 11.03
N VAL A 311 10.25 -4.99 9.83
CA VAL A 311 8.93 -4.40 9.56
C VAL A 311 7.80 -5.38 9.90
N ILE A 312 8.02 -6.66 9.63
CA ILE A 312 6.99 -7.68 9.79
C ILE A 312 7.16 -8.30 11.17
N GLN A 313 6.09 -8.32 11.94
CA GLN A 313 6.04 -9.05 13.21
C GLN A 313 4.93 -10.07 13.13
N TYR A 314 5.25 -11.32 13.45
CA TYR A 314 4.27 -12.39 13.51
C TYR A 314 3.82 -12.59 14.94
N SER A 315 2.53 -12.39 15.20
CA SER A 315 1.87 -12.72 16.45
C SER A 315 1.04 -14.01 16.35
N SER A 316 0.87 -14.56 15.14
CA SER A 316 0.15 -15.82 14.92
C SER A 316 0.61 -16.55 13.66
N VAL A 317 0.48 -17.88 13.65
CA VAL A 317 0.78 -18.71 12.46
C VAL A 317 -0.16 -18.39 11.29
N GLN A 318 -1.37 -17.91 11.57
CA GLN A 318 -2.30 -17.47 10.54
C GLN A 318 -1.74 -16.29 9.72
N GLN A 319 -1.01 -15.37 10.35
CA GLN A 319 -0.31 -14.29 9.62
C GLN A 319 0.83 -14.85 8.76
N VAL A 320 1.60 -15.80 9.29
CA VAL A 320 2.67 -16.49 8.55
C VAL A 320 2.10 -17.19 7.32
N TYR A 321 0.98 -17.89 7.48
CA TYR A 321 0.30 -18.57 6.38
C TYR A 321 -0.21 -17.59 5.32
N ARG A 322 -0.78 -16.44 5.72
CA ARG A 322 -1.18 -15.38 4.78
C ARG A 322 0.02 -14.85 3.99
N ASP A 323 1.13 -14.59 4.65
CA ASP A 323 2.35 -14.09 4.01
C ASP A 323 3.06 -15.13 3.13
N TRP A 324 3.04 -16.40 3.54
CA TRP A 324 3.49 -17.53 2.72
C TRP A 324 2.74 -17.60 1.39
N ARG A 325 1.42 -17.31 1.43
CA ARG A 325 0.60 -17.21 0.22
C ARG A 325 1.05 -16.07 -0.70
N LYS A 326 1.41 -14.91 -0.15
CA LYS A 326 1.94 -13.75 -0.92
C LYS A 326 3.23 -14.06 -1.68
N LEU A 327 4.03 -15.04 -1.25
CA LEU A 327 5.23 -15.48 -1.97
C LEU A 327 4.93 -16.10 -3.34
N ARG A 328 3.72 -16.62 -3.56
CA ARG A 328 3.31 -17.12 -4.88
C ARG A 328 2.90 -15.95 -5.78
N ARG A 329 3.43 -15.88 -7.01
CA ARG A 329 3.17 -14.76 -7.93
C ARG A 329 1.68 -14.56 -8.23
N THR A 330 0.91 -15.64 -8.19
CA THR A 330 -0.53 -15.65 -8.49
C THR A 330 -1.41 -15.19 -7.33
N TYR A 331 -0.88 -15.05 -6.10
CA TYR A 331 -1.71 -14.77 -4.92
C TYR A 331 -2.33 -13.37 -4.90
N LEU A 332 -1.57 -12.36 -5.34
CA LEU A 332 -2.08 -10.99 -5.51
C LEU A 332 -2.56 -10.72 -6.94
N ALA A 333 -2.29 -11.65 -7.86
CA ALA A 333 -2.86 -11.65 -9.21
C ALA A 333 -4.37 -12.05 -9.15
N PRO A 334 -5.12 -12.13 -10.27
CA PRO A 334 -6.53 -11.72 -10.40
C PRO A 334 -7.61 -12.41 -9.53
N VAL A 335 -7.25 -13.29 -8.62
CA VAL A 335 -8.16 -13.95 -7.66
C VAL A 335 -8.53 -13.03 -6.49
N ASN A 336 -7.70 -12.05 -6.12
CA ASN A 336 -7.95 -11.18 -4.93
C ASN A 336 -8.13 -9.69 -5.23
N VAL A 337 -7.60 -9.17 -6.36
CA VAL A 337 -7.85 -7.80 -6.84
C VAL A 337 -8.18 -7.88 -8.35
N PRO A 338 -9.46 -7.97 -8.74
CA PRO A 338 -9.88 -8.23 -10.12
C PRO A 338 -9.40 -7.18 -11.12
N GLU A 339 -9.20 -5.93 -10.68
CA GLU A 339 -8.71 -4.82 -11.51
C GLU A 339 -7.29 -5.06 -12.02
N LEU A 340 -6.47 -5.86 -11.34
CA LEU A 340 -5.11 -6.18 -11.78
C LEU A 340 -5.05 -7.34 -12.78
N SER A 341 -6.19 -7.94 -13.11
CA SER A 341 -6.26 -8.94 -14.16
C SER A 341 -5.88 -8.35 -15.51
N LEU A 342 -4.93 -9.00 -16.19
CA LEU A 342 -4.62 -8.76 -17.60
C LEU A 342 -5.50 -9.63 -18.54
N ALA A 343 -6.32 -10.54 -17.99
CA ALA A 343 -7.17 -11.41 -18.77
C ALA A 343 -8.36 -10.63 -19.38
N ALA A 344 -8.61 -10.87 -20.66
CA ALA A 344 -9.56 -10.17 -21.53
C ALA A 344 -11.06 -10.40 -21.22
N GLU A 345 -11.42 -10.97 -20.06
CA GLU A 345 -12.81 -11.35 -19.75
C GLU A 345 -13.72 -10.16 -19.41
N PHE A 346 -13.17 -8.96 -19.22
CA PHE A 346 -13.97 -7.77 -18.97
C PHE A 346 -14.39 -7.10 -20.29
N LYS A 347 -15.69 -7.20 -20.61
CA LYS A 347 -16.33 -6.65 -21.83
C LYS A 347 -16.28 -5.12 -21.95
N TYR A 348 -15.86 -4.41 -20.91
CA TYR A 348 -15.87 -2.95 -20.87
C TYR A 348 -14.45 -2.42 -20.77
N SER A 349 -13.99 -1.82 -21.86
CA SER A 349 -12.75 -1.05 -21.90
C SER A 349 -13.04 0.38 -22.30
N VAL A 350 -12.55 1.36 -21.55
CA VAL A 350 -12.61 2.76 -21.98
C VAL A 350 -11.39 3.05 -22.85
N PRO A 351 -11.57 3.47 -24.12
CA PRO A 351 -10.47 3.93 -24.94
C PRO A 351 -9.94 5.27 -24.39
N THR A 352 -8.64 5.32 -24.12
CA THR A 352 -7.86 6.53 -23.88
C THR A 352 -6.83 6.67 -24.99
N ALA A 353 -6.18 7.82 -25.15
CA ALA A 353 -5.15 7.93 -26.19
C ALA A 353 -3.92 7.07 -25.88
N ALA A 354 -3.72 6.72 -24.61
CA ALA A 354 -2.68 5.80 -24.15
C ALA A 354 -3.07 4.30 -24.24
N GLY A 355 -4.33 3.94 -24.56
CA GLY A 355 -4.76 2.54 -24.73
C GLY A 355 -6.14 2.21 -24.16
N ARG A 356 -6.37 0.95 -23.74
CA ARG A 356 -7.64 0.50 -23.14
C ARG A 356 -7.48 0.25 -21.64
N GLY A 357 -8.30 0.90 -20.81
CA GLY A 357 -8.40 0.62 -19.37
C GLY A 357 -9.38 -0.52 -19.09
N VAL A 358 -9.08 -1.41 -18.12
CA VAL A 358 -10.02 -2.46 -17.67
C VAL A 358 -10.94 -1.87 -16.62
N VAL A 359 -12.25 -2.10 -16.78
CA VAL A 359 -13.28 -1.64 -15.85
C VAL A 359 -14.03 -2.84 -15.29
N THR A 360 -13.90 -3.07 -13.98
CA THR A 360 -14.69 -4.07 -13.25
C THR A 360 -16.10 -3.54 -12.97
N PRO A 361 -17.09 -4.39 -12.67
CA PRO A 361 -18.44 -3.93 -12.32
C PRO A 361 -18.45 -2.91 -11.17
N ARG A 362 -17.63 -3.13 -10.12
CA ARG A 362 -17.49 -2.21 -8.99
C ARG A 362 -16.83 -0.88 -9.39
N LEU A 363 -15.78 -0.89 -10.21
CA LEU A 363 -15.22 0.36 -10.76
C LEU A 363 -16.21 1.09 -11.68
N SER A 364 -17.03 0.35 -12.43
CA SER A 364 -18.03 0.95 -13.32
C SER A 364 -19.06 1.77 -12.55
N GLN A 365 -19.42 1.39 -11.33
CA GLN A 365 -20.34 2.17 -10.49
C GLN A 365 -19.75 3.54 -10.16
N LEU A 366 -18.47 3.58 -9.77
CA LEU A 366 -17.74 4.82 -9.50
C LEU A 366 -17.54 5.68 -10.75
N ILE A 367 -17.14 5.06 -11.87
CA ILE A 367 -16.98 5.77 -13.14
C ILE A 367 -18.30 6.38 -13.59
N ASN A 368 -19.42 5.65 -13.47
CA ASN A 368 -20.73 6.15 -13.86
C ASN A 368 -21.35 7.11 -12.84
N HIS A 369 -20.71 7.32 -11.69
CA HIS A 369 -21.18 8.25 -10.67
C HIS A 369 -21.19 9.68 -11.22
N LYS A 370 -22.26 10.46 -10.96
CA LYS A 370 -22.43 11.81 -11.52
C LYS A 370 -21.32 12.77 -11.15
N LEU A 371 -20.83 12.69 -9.91
CA LEU A 371 -19.71 13.51 -9.44
C LEU A 371 -18.42 13.18 -10.21
N PHE A 372 -18.26 11.95 -10.71
CA PHE A 372 -17.14 11.59 -11.58
C PHE A 372 -17.40 11.96 -13.04
N GLN A 373 -18.61 11.71 -13.56
CA GLN A 373 -19.02 12.08 -14.93
C GLN A 373 -18.95 13.59 -15.19
N ARG A 374 -19.10 14.43 -14.15
CA ARG A 374 -18.81 15.87 -14.17
C ARG A 374 -17.49 16.18 -14.88
N LEU A 375 -16.45 15.39 -14.62
CA LEU A 375 -15.10 15.66 -15.11
C LEU A 375 -15.00 15.66 -16.63
N ARG A 376 -16.01 15.16 -17.36
CA ARG A 376 -16.11 15.29 -18.83
C ARG A 376 -16.29 16.73 -19.30
N ARG A 377 -16.73 17.60 -18.40
CA ARG A 377 -16.98 19.03 -18.67
C ARG A 377 -15.81 19.90 -18.27
N VAL A 378 -14.88 19.36 -17.47
CA VAL A 378 -13.75 20.09 -16.92
C VAL A 378 -12.54 19.86 -17.83
N PRO A 379 -12.09 20.87 -18.58
CA PRO A 379 -10.92 20.73 -19.45
C PRO A 379 -9.66 20.48 -18.62
N GLN A 380 -8.78 19.60 -19.08
CA GLN A 380 -7.52 19.32 -18.37
C GLN A 380 -6.61 20.55 -18.33
N LEU A 381 -6.48 21.24 -19.48
CA LEU A 381 -5.55 22.35 -19.66
C LEU A 381 -6.23 23.73 -19.70
N GLU A 382 -7.51 23.82 -19.34
CA GLU A 382 -8.30 25.06 -19.26
C GLU A 382 -8.01 26.05 -20.41
N MET A 383 -7.48 27.24 -20.09
CA MET A 383 -7.18 28.34 -21.02
C MET A 383 -6.17 27.97 -22.14
N THR A 384 -5.45 26.86 -22.01
CA THR A 384 -4.48 26.39 -23.02
C THR A 384 -5.16 26.06 -24.35
N LEU A 385 -6.45 25.70 -24.34
CA LEU A 385 -7.24 25.46 -25.56
C LEU A 385 -7.29 26.68 -26.50
N MET A 386 -7.07 27.88 -25.96
CA MET A 386 -7.04 29.12 -26.73
C MET A 386 -5.84 29.20 -27.66
N LYS A 387 -4.71 28.57 -27.29
CA LYS A 387 -3.49 28.51 -28.11
C LYS A 387 -3.38 27.19 -28.87
N PHE A 388 -3.86 26.11 -28.26
CA PHE A 388 -3.79 24.76 -28.80
C PHE A 388 -5.21 24.21 -28.96
N PRO A 389 -5.87 24.43 -30.11
CA PRO A 389 -7.26 24.01 -30.32
C PRO A 389 -7.49 22.50 -30.18
N GLY A 390 -6.44 21.68 -30.31
CA GLY A 390 -6.49 20.22 -30.08
C GLY A 390 -6.52 19.80 -28.61
N ALA A 391 -6.20 20.71 -27.67
CA ALA A 391 -6.15 20.46 -26.23
C ALA A 391 -7.55 20.44 -25.58
N THR A 392 -8.46 19.63 -26.14
CA THR A 392 -9.87 19.51 -25.73
C THR A 392 -10.13 18.33 -24.78
N HIS A 393 -9.09 17.61 -24.41
CA HIS A 393 -9.21 16.49 -23.49
C HIS A 393 -9.56 16.99 -22.07
N THR A 394 -10.16 16.10 -21.30
CA THR A 394 -10.88 16.44 -20.06
C THR A 394 -10.24 15.73 -18.88
N ARG A 395 -10.49 16.22 -17.66
CA ARG A 395 -10.08 15.54 -16.44
C ARG A 395 -10.61 14.11 -16.35
N PHE A 396 -11.79 13.84 -16.92
CA PHE A 396 -12.33 12.48 -17.01
C PHE A 396 -11.40 11.53 -17.78
N SER A 397 -10.95 11.94 -18.98
CA SER A 397 -10.01 11.13 -19.76
C SER A 397 -8.65 10.98 -19.07
N HIS A 398 -8.19 12.03 -18.39
CA HIS A 398 -6.95 12.02 -17.61
C HIS A 398 -7.02 11.03 -16.44
N SER A 399 -8.08 11.06 -15.63
CA SER A 399 -8.31 10.10 -14.53
C SER A 399 -8.30 8.65 -14.99
N LEU A 400 -8.81 8.36 -16.19
CA LEU A 400 -8.78 7.01 -16.76
C LEU A 400 -7.40 6.61 -17.28
N ALA A 401 -6.62 7.56 -17.82
CA ALA A 401 -5.23 7.33 -18.19
C ALA A 401 -4.36 7.07 -16.96
N MET A 402 -4.57 7.85 -15.89
CA MET A 402 -3.94 7.65 -14.58
C MET A 402 -4.26 6.26 -14.00
N LEU A 403 -5.55 5.89 -13.95
CA LEU A 403 -5.97 4.54 -13.56
C LEU A 403 -5.24 3.42 -14.33
N ARG A 404 -5.15 3.55 -15.66
CA ARG A 404 -4.43 2.59 -16.50
C ARG A 404 -2.95 2.50 -16.10
N ASN A 405 -2.27 3.64 -15.99
CA ASN A 405 -0.85 3.68 -15.67
C ASN A 405 -0.58 3.11 -14.28
N THR A 406 -1.35 3.51 -13.25
CA THR A 406 -1.25 2.96 -11.89
C THR A 406 -1.34 1.44 -11.89
N ARG A 407 -2.27 0.84 -12.64
CA ARG A 407 -2.37 -0.63 -12.74
C ARG A 407 -1.10 -1.27 -13.28
N TYR A 408 -0.41 -0.63 -14.23
CA TYR A 408 0.88 -1.13 -14.72
C TYR A 408 1.98 -1.01 -13.67
N TYR A 409 2.07 0.11 -12.93
CA TYR A 409 3.01 0.23 -11.79
C TYR A 409 2.78 -0.90 -10.79
N LEU A 410 1.52 -1.11 -10.38
CA LEU A 410 1.16 -2.15 -9.42
C LEU A 410 1.52 -3.55 -9.93
N ALA A 411 1.17 -3.88 -11.17
CA ALA A 411 1.49 -5.17 -11.77
C ALA A 411 3.01 -5.44 -11.82
N HIS A 412 3.82 -4.40 -12.08
CA HIS A 412 5.28 -4.53 -12.11
C HIS A 412 5.90 -4.58 -10.71
N LEU A 413 5.42 -3.77 -9.76
CA LEU A 413 5.85 -3.82 -8.37
C LEU A 413 5.53 -5.18 -7.72
N LEU A 414 4.42 -5.82 -8.09
CA LEU A 414 4.08 -7.17 -7.63
C LEU A 414 5.07 -8.25 -8.13
N ASN A 415 5.94 -7.96 -9.11
CA ASN A 415 7.03 -8.88 -9.43
C ASN A 415 8.11 -8.90 -8.33
N ASP A 416 8.20 -7.84 -7.52
CA ASP A 416 9.09 -7.78 -6.37
C ASP A 416 8.46 -8.54 -5.17
N PRO A 417 9.08 -9.63 -4.71
CA PRO A 417 8.54 -10.41 -3.60
C PRO A 417 8.54 -9.67 -2.26
N LYS A 418 9.44 -8.69 -2.05
CA LYS A 418 9.44 -7.86 -0.83
C LYS A 418 8.22 -6.95 -0.80
N PHE A 419 7.88 -6.34 -1.95
CA PHE A 419 6.67 -5.54 -2.08
C PHE A 419 5.42 -6.39 -1.85
N ARG A 420 5.34 -7.57 -2.49
CA ARG A 420 4.21 -8.49 -2.29
C ARG A 420 3.99 -8.87 -0.83
N LEU A 421 5.07 -9.09 -0.08
CA LEU A 421 5.00 -9.47 1.33
C LEU A 421 4.41 -8.34 2.19
N LEU A 422 4.79 -7.09 1.92
CA LEU A 422 4.41 -5.91 2.69
C LEU A 422 3.06 -5.29 2.30
N CYS A 423 2.52 -5.66 1.15
CA CYS A 423 1.32 -5.07 0.59
C CYS A 423 0.08 -5.96 0.85
N GLU A 424 -1.03 -5.34 1.21
CA GLU A 424 -2.34 -5.99 1.32
C GLU A 424 -3.24 -5.72 0.10
N PRO A 425 -4.23 -6.58 -0.20
CA PRO A 425 -5.19 -6.33 -1.29
C PRO A 425 -5.89 -4.97 -1.17
N ALA A 426 -6.25 -4.57 0.06
CA ALA A 426 -6.88 -3.28 0.34
C ALA A 426 -5.98 -2.09 -0.03
N ASP A 427 -4.65 -2.22 0.09
CA ASP A 427 -3.72 -1.15 -0.31
C ASP A 427 -3.67 -0.98 -1.83
N LEU A 428 -3.70 -2.10 -2.58
CA LEU A 428 -3.76 -2.09 -4.05
C LEU A 428 -5.07 -1.47 -4.54
N GLU A 429 -6.21 -1.92 -3.99
CA GLU A 429 -7.52 -1.37 -4.29
C GLU A 429 -7.60 0.13 -3.98
N ALA A 430 -7.12 0.55 -2.80
CA ALA A 430 -7.08 1.94 -2.40
C ALA A 430 -6.25 2.79 -3.35
N THR A 431 -5.10 2.29 -3.81
CA THR A 431 -4.25 3.01 -4.78
C THR A 431 -4.96 3.17 -6.12
N ILE A 432 -5.67 2.13 -6.59
CA ILE A 432 -6.47 2.17 -7.82
C ILE A 432 -7.62 3.18 -7.69
N LEU A 433 -8.29 3.21 -6.55
CA LEU A 433 -9.39 4.14 -6.26
C LEU A 433 -8.90 5.58 -6.16
N LEU A 434 -7.78 5.82 -5.47
CA LEU A 434 -7.15 7.14 -5.40
C LEU A 434 -6.70 7.60 -6.79
N ALA A 435 -6.09 6.73 -7.60
CA ALA A 435 -5.73 7.05 -8.98
C ALA A 435 -6.95 7.42 -9.83
N LEU A 436 -8.06 6.71 -9.68
CA LEU A 436 -9.31 7.04 -10.37
C LEU A 436 -9.87 8.39 -9.89
N LEU A 437 -9.90 8.62 -8.57
CA LEU A 437 -10.60 9.75 -7.97
C LEU A 437 -9.74 11.01 -7.77
N HIS A 438 -8.43 10.97 -8.02
CA HIS A 438 -7.48 12.06 -7.68
C HIS A 438 -7.95 13.43 -8.17
N ASP A 439 -8.55 13.46 -9.35
CA ASP A 439 -8.98 14.69 -10.02
C ASP A 439 -10.43 15.06 -9.73
N VAL A 440 -11.14 14.28 -8.91
CA VAL A 440 -12.56 14.53 -8.62
C VAL A 440 -12.75 15.84 -7.88
N GLY A 441 -11.78 16.29 -7.07
CA GLY A 441 -11.82 17.57 -6.37
C GLY A 441 -11.84 18.79 -7.29
N HIS A 442 -11.37 18.66 -8.53
CA HIS A 442 -11.28 19.78 -9.46
C HIS A 442 -12.64 20.20 -10.03
N TYR A 443 -12.75 21.50 -10.25
CA TYR A 443 -13.91 22.21 -10.79
C TYR A 443 -13.43 23.24 -11.83
N GLN A 444 -14.36 23.89 -12.52
CA GLN A 444 -14.02 24.86 -13.56
C GLN A 444 -13.19 26.01 -12.97
N LEU A 445 -12.05 26.32 -13.59
CA LEU A 445 -11.14 27.39 -13.18
C LEU A 445 -10.50 27.16 -11.80
N SER A 446 -10.45 25.92 -11.28
CA SER A 446 -9.92 25.62 -9.94
C SER A 446 -8.50 26.18 -9.76
N HIS A 447 -7.68 26.05 -10.81
CA HIS A 447 -6.32 26.55 -10.87
C HIS A 447 -6.18 28.06 -10.64
N MET A 448 -7.20 28.84 -10.98
CA MET A 448 -7.20 30.28 -10.71
C MET A 448 -7.49 30.58 -9.24
N PHE A 449 -8.41 29.83 -8.63
CA PHE A 449 -8.75 29.95 -7.21
C PHE A 449 -7.64 29.40 -6.29
N GLU A 450 -7.00 28.29 -6.65
CA GLU A 450 -5.84 27.71 -5.94
C GLU A 450 -4.68 28.70 -5.83
N ASP A 451 -4.45 29.47 -6.90
CA ASP A 451 -3.45 30.53 -6.96
C ASP A 451 -3.75 31.57 -5.86
N TYR A 452 -5.01 32.01 -5.71
CA TYR A 452 -5.44 32.91 -4.63
C TYR A 452 -5.32 32.29 -3.24
N ALA A 453 -5.77 31.05 -3.05
CA ALA A 453 -5.66 30.34 -1.78
C ALA A 453 -4.21 30.21 -1.31
N SER A 454 -3.29 30.01 -2.26
CA SER A 454 -1.85 29.92 -1.99
C SER A 454 -1.25 31.27 -1.59
N ALA A 455 -1.68 32.37 -2.23
CA ALA A 455 -1.29 33.72 -1.82
C ALA A 455 -1.77 34.04 -0.39
N GLN A 456 -3.02 33.72 -0.06
CA GLN A 456 -3.61 33.98 1.25
C GLN A 456 -2.88 33.23 2.39
N ARG A 457 -2.55 31.95 2.20
CA ARG A 457 -1.81 31.14 3.19
C ARG A 457 -0.42 31.69 3.55
N ARG A 458 0.20 32.46 2.64
CA ARG A 458 1.53 33.06 2.82
C ARG A 458 1.50 34.52 3.30
N ALA A 459 0.32 35.12 3.39
CA ALA A 459 0.14 36.50 3.82
C ALA A 459 0.73 36.72 5.24
N LYS A 460 1.60 37.73 5.39
CA LYS A 460 2.12 38.14 6.72
C LYS A 460 0.99 38.74 7.57
N HIS A 461 1.22 38.92 8.88
CA HIS A 461 0.21 39.44 9.81
C HIS A 461 -0.42 40.77 9.36
N ASP A 462 0.36 41.62 8.69
CA ASP A 462 -0.06 42.96 8.28
C ASP A 462 -0.41 43.05 6.78
N ASP A 463 -0.51 41.89 6.12
CA ASP A 463 -0.81 41.80 4.69
C ASP A 463 -2.33 41.86 4.44
N PRO A 464 -2.82 42.78 3.57
CA PRO A 464 -4.23 42.86 3.19
C PRO A 464 -4.83 41.53 2.72
N TRP A 465 -4.04 40.61 2.15
CA TRP A 465 -4.48 39.25 1.79
C TRP A 465 -5.07 38.48 2.97
N ARG A 466 -4.62 38.73 4.20
CA ARG A 466 -5.10 38.04 5.40
C ARG A 466 -6.46 38.54 5.88
N VAL A 467 -6.81 39.78 5.54
CA VAL A 467 -8.05 40.44 5.99
C VAL A 467 -9.24 40.01 5.14
N ILE A 468 -9.01 39.52 3.92
CA ILE A 468 -10.08 39.02 3.07
C ILE A 468 -10.23 37.50 3.26
N ASP A 469 -11.28 37.11 3.98
CA ASP A 469 -11.61 35.70 4.29
C ASP A 469 -12.28 35.04 3.09
N PHE A 470 -11.48 34.77 2.05
CA PHE A 470 -11.89 33.87 0.97
C PHE A 470 -11.67 32.45 1.47
N ASP A 471 -12.71 31.85 2.04
CA ASP A 471 -12.70 30.42 2.39
C ASP A 471 -12.60 29.60 1.07
N ILE A 472 -11.39 29.43 0.53
CA ILE A 472 -11.14 28.70 -0.72
C ILE A 472 -10.61 27.32 -0.36
N PRO A 473 -11.38 26.24 -0.62
CA PRO A 473 -10.93 24.90 -0.30
C PRO A 473 -9.81 24.46 -1.25
N SER A 474 -8.89 23.63 -0.76
CA SER A 474 -7.93 22.95 -1.63
C SER A 474 -8.61 21.83 -2.43
N ASP A 475 -8.00 21.40 -3.54
CA ASP A 475 -8.52 20.26 -4.31
C ASP A 475 -8.59 18.98 -3.45
N ASP A 476 -7.64 18.82 -2.53
CA ASP A 476 -7.59 17.71 -1.58
C ASP A 476 -8.79 17.76 -0.61
N ASP A 477 -9.17 18.95 -0.15
CA ASP A 477 -10.36 19.13 0.70
C ASP A 477 -11.65 18.83 -0.05
N LEU A 478 -11.77 19.31 -1.29
CA LEU A 478 -12.93 19.06 -2.13
C LEU A 478 -13.03 17.59 -2.54
N LEU A 479 -11.91 16.92 -2.79
CA LEU A 479 -11.87 15.47 -3.04
C LEU A 479 -12.59 14.72 -1.92
N TRP A 480 -12.25 15.00 -0.66
CA TRP A 480 -12.90 14.34 0.47
C TRP A 480 -14.33 14.83 0.71
N CYS A 481 -14.67 16.09 0.43
CA CYS A 481 -16.07 16.56 0.45
C CYS A 481 -16.94 15.84 -0.59
N ILE A 482 -16.37 15.43 -1.72
CA ILE A 482 -17.05 14.69 -2.79
C ILE A 482 -17.11 13.19 -2.48
N VAL A 483 -16.01 12.62 -1.97
CA VAL A 483 -15.91 11.19 -1.67
C VAL A 483 -16.76 10.83 -0.46
N ASP A 484 -16.63 11.61 0.62
CA ASP A 484 -17.32 11.38 1.89
C ASP A 484 -17.84 12.71 2.47
N PRO A 485 -19.01 13.20 1.99
CA PRO A 485 -19.57 14.49 2.42
C PRO A 485 -19.86 14.58 3.92
N GLN A 486 -20.04 13.43 4.59
CA GLN A 486 -20.32 13.35 6.03
C GLN A 486 -19.05 13.29 6.87
N ARG A 487 -17.89 13.04 6.25
CA ARG A 487 -16.61 13.02 6.96
C ARG A 487 -16.33 14.42 7.54
N PRO A 488 -16.04 14.53 8.85
CA PRO A 488 -15.57 15.77 9.42
C PRO A 488 -14.28 16.18 8.70
N SER A 489 -14.30 17.31 7.98
CA SER A 489 -13.06 17.82 7.39
C SER A 489 -12.18 18.38 8.51
N SER A 490 -10.88 18.09 8.45
CA SER A 490 -9.88 18.74 9.30
C SER A 490 -9.65 20.21 8.94
N LEU A 491 -10.30 20.70 7.88
CA LEU A 491 -10.05 21.97 7.21
C LEU A 491 -11.41 22.62 6.90
N ARG A 492 -11.73 23.66 7.67
CA ARG A 492 -12.87 24.62 7.62
C ARG A 492 -14.12 24.29 6.76
N GLY A 493 -15.29 24.47 7.38
CA GLY A 493 -16.43 25.18 6.77
C GLY A 493 -17.31 24.47 5.74
N GLY A 494 -18.27 23.64 6.14
CA GLY A 494 -19.55 23.42 5.42
C GLY A 494 -19.56 22.96 3.94
N TYR A 495 -18.42 22.83 3.25
CA TYR A 495 -18.34 22.55 1.81
C TYR A 495 -18.95 21.23 1.40
N GLY A 496 -18.87 20.20 2.25
CA GLY A 496 -19.58 18.94 2.05
C GLY A 496 -21.08 19.16 1.81
N GLY A 497 -21.70 20.06 2.59
CA GLY A 497 -23.10 20.43 2.42
C GLY A 497 -23.37 21.20 1.12
N VAL A 498 -22.46 22.10 0.71
CA VAL A 498 -22.58 22.84 -0.57
C VAL A 498 -22.50 21.88 -1.76
N VAL A 499 -21.50 21.00 -1.77
CA VAL A 499 -21.31 19.99 -2.82
C VAL A 499 -22.51 19.05 -2.87
N GLU A 500 -22.99 18.60 -1.71
CA GLU A 500 -24.16 17.74 -1.63
C GLU A 500 -25.41 18.45 -2.15
N GLN A 501 -25.67 19.70 -1.75
CA GLN A 501 -26.80 20.48 -2.26
C GLN A 501 -26.74 20.69 -3.77
N ALA A 502 -25.58 21.09 -4.31
CA ALA A 502 -25.37 21.27 -5.74
C ALA A 502 -25.59 19.95 -6.51
N TRP A 503 -25.12 18.84 -5.94
CA TRP A 503 -25.34 17.51 -6.49
C TRP A 503 -26.83 17.16 -6.51
N ARG A 504 -27.53 17.25 -5.37
CA ARG A 504 -28.97 16.93 -5.26
C ARG A 504 -29.82 17.79 -6.18
N ALA A 505 -29.56 19.10 -6.25
CA ALA A 505 -30.26 20.00 -7.16
C ALA A 505 -30.06 19.61 -8.64
N SER A 506 -28.86 19.12 -9.00
CA SER A 506 -28.58 18.59 -10.32
C SER A 506 -29.33 17.29 -10.60
N GLU A 507 -29.50 16.41 -9.60
CA GLU A 507 -30.31 15.18 -9.74
C GLU A 507 -31.79 15.51 -9.96
N GLU A 508 -32.33 16.44 -9.17
CA GLU A 508 -33.71 16.91 -9.26
C GLU A 508 -34.00 17.53 -10.63
N ARG A 509 -33.15 18.47 -11.08
CA ARG A 509 -33.28 19.13 -12.39
C ARG A 509 -33.30 18.16 -13.56
N LEU A 510 -32.61 17.03 -13.45
CA LEU A 510 -32.51 16.01 -14.50
C LEU A 510 -33.51 14.86 -14.32
N GLY A 511 -34.34 14.87 -13.27
CA GLY A 511 -35.30 13.79 -12.97
C GLY A 511 -34.64 12.44 -12.68
N LEU A 512 -33.43 12.46 -12.10
CA LEU A 512 -32.64 11.25 -11.85
C LEU A 512 -32.82 10.77 -10.41
N THR A 513 -32.75 9.45 -10.22
CA THR A 513 -32.78 8.86 -8.87
C THR A 513 -31.56 9.31 -8.06
N PRO A 514 -31.72 9.56 -6.74
CA PRO A 514 -30.61 9.86 -5.85
C PRO A 514 -29.59 8.72 -5.83
N ALA A 515 -28.32 9.05 -6.01
CA ALA A 515 -27.21 8.10 -5.85
C ALA A 515 -26.63 8.15 -4.42
N PRO A 516 -26.07 7.02 -3.92
CA PRO A 516 -25.36 6.96 -2.65
C PRO A 516 -24.02 7.71 -2.72
N ALA A 517 -23.46 8.08 -1.57
CA ALA A 517 -22.14 8.72 -1.52
C ALA A 517 -21.05 7.77 -2.03
N ILE A 518 -19.99 8.31 -2.62
CA ILE A 518 -18.88 7.50 -3.17
C ILE A 518 -18.25 6.62 -2.07
N ALA A 519 -18.07 7.14 -0.85
CA ALA A 519 -17.54 6.37 0.27
C ALA A 519 -18.43 5.18 0.66
N GLU A 520 -19.76 5.30 0.53
CA GLU A 520 -20.68 4.20 0.76
C GLU A 520 -20.49 3.09 -0.30
N ILE A 521 -20.35 3.46 -1.57
CA ILE A 521 -20.03 2.51 -2.65
C ILE A 521 -18.70 1.81 -2.36
N ILE A 522 -17.66 2.54 -1.94
CA ILE A 522 -16.34 1.97 -1.64
C ILE A 522 -16.43 0.97 -0.47
N ARG A 523 -17.11 1.31 0.62
CA ARG A 523 -17.26 0.41 1.77
C ARG A 523 -18.06 -0.85 1.42
N ASN A 524 -19.09 -0.73 0.59
CA ASN A 524 -19.98 -1.83 0.22
C ASN A 524 -19.38 -2.77 -0.84
N ASP A 525 -18.74 -2.23 -1.89
CA ASP A 525 -18.26 -3.00 -3.04
C ASP A 525 -16.77 -3.41 -2.94
N PHE A 526 -16.03 -2.79 -2.03
CA PHE A 526 -14.63 -3.12 -1.74
C PHE A 526 -14.52 -3.60 -0.29
N SER A 527 -14.16 -2.71 0.65
CA SER A 527 -14.16 -2.99 2.08
C SER A 527 -13.89 -1.72 2.89
N GLU A 528 -14.18 -1.75 4.20
CA GLU A 528 -13.75 -0.70 5.14
C GLU A 528 -12.22 -0.57 5.17
N ALA A 529 -11.49 -1.69 5.08
CA ALA A 529 -10.03 -1.68 5.06
C ALA A 529 -9.46 -0.94 3.84
N THR A 530 -10.16 -0.99 2.71
CA THR A 530 -9.82 -0.27 1.48
C THR A 530 -10.02 1.24 1.66
N TYR A 531 -11.17 1.67 2.21
CA TYR A 531 -11.41 3.09 2.52
C TYR A 531 -10.35 3.65 3.50
N GLU A 532 -10.04 2.91 4.57
CA GLU A 532 -9.00 3.27 5.53
C GLU A 532 -7.59 3.31 4.90
N ALA A 533 -7.30 2.41 3.97
CA ALA A 533 -6.05 2.45 3.21
C ALA A 533 -5.97 3.68 2.29
N MET A 534 -7.08 4.12 1.68
CA MET A 534 -7.12 5.36 0.89
C MET A 534 -6.75 6.56 1.76
N LEU A 535 -7.32 6.65 2.97
CA LEU A 535 -7.00 7.72 3.91
C LEU A 535 -5.50 7.74 4.26
N ARG A 536 -4.93 6.57 4.60
CA ARG A 536 -3.50 6.46 4.96
C ARG A 536 -2.56 6.83 3.80
N ILE A 537 -2.83 6.33 2.60
CA ILE A 537 -2.00 6.61 1.40
C ILE A 537 -2.11 8.08 1.03
N HIS A 538 -3.33 8.63 0.96
CA HIS A 538 -3.55 10.04 0.69
C HIS A 538 -2.83 10.93 1.72
N HIS A 539 -3.03 10.65 3.00
CA HIS A 539 -2.37 11.41 4.07
C HIS A 539 -0.84 11.32 3.99
N ALA A 540 -0.28 10.17 3.60
CA ALA A 540 1.16 10.05 3.41
C ALA A 540 1.71 10.95 2.29
N ILE A 541 0.92 11.22 1.24
CA ILE A 541 1.30 12.14 0.15
C ILE A 541 1.22 13.60 0.61
N TYR A 542 0.13 13.99 1.27
CA TYR A 542 -0.18 15.39 1.51
C TYR A 542 0.17 15.90 2.92
N ALA A 543 0.36 15.00 3.88
CA ALA A 543 0.78 15.28 5.26
C ALA A 543 1.91 14.33 5.73
N PRO A 544 3.07 14.31 5.02
CA PRO A 544 4.18 13.38 5.27
C PRO A 544 4.91 13.57 6.61
N GLY A 545 4.43 14.44 7.51
CA GLY A 545 4.94 14.60 8.88
C GLY A 545 4.19 13.78 9.93
N ASP A 546 3.00 13.25 9.60
CA ASP A 546 2.11 12.53 10.53
C ASP A 546 1.87 11.08 10.05
N TYR A 547 2.96 10.45 9.60
CA TYR A 547 3.04 9.13 8.96
C TYR A 547 3.03 7.96 9.94
N THR A 548 2.67 8.17 11.20
CA THR A 548 2.66 7.12 12.25
C THR A 548 1.75 5.93 11.92
N ARG A 549 0.89 6.07 10.89
CA ARG A 549 -0.08 5.05 10.48
C ARG A 549 0.20 4.39 9.13
N ALA A 550 1.02 4.97 8.26
CA ALA A 550 1.23 4.43 6.91
C ALA A 550 2.28 3.31 6.92
N THR A 551 1.97 2.19 6.28
CA THR A 551 2.93 1.08 6.13
C THR A 551 3.98 1.41 5.07
N PRO A 552 5.17 0.77 5.08
CA PRO A 552 6.15 0.91 4.00
C PRO A 552 5.58 0.67 2.59
N ALA A 553 4.67 -0.29 2.43
CA ALA A 553 4.00 -0.52 1.15
C ALA A 553 3.09 0.65 0.76
N GLN A 554 2.30 1.19 1.71
CA GLN A 554 1.46 2.37 1.48
C GLN A 554 2.31 3.61 1.11
N LEU A 555 3.51 3.75 1.66
CA LEU A 555 4.46 4.82 1.29
C LEU A 555 4.98 4.64 -0.14
N VAL A 556 5.31 3.42 -0.56
CA VAL A 556 5.66 3.13 -1.97
C VAL A 556 4.50 3.44 -2.90
N LEU A 557 3.29 3.04 -2.51
CA LEU A 557 2.05 3.29 -3.27
C LEU A 557 1.74 4.79 -3.35
N GLY A 558 2.01 5.56 -2.30
CA GLY A 558 1.94 7.02 -2.33
C GLY A 558 2.84 7.62 -3.42
N SER A 559 4.06 7.11 -3.59
CA SER A 559 4.97 7.55 -4.65
C SER A 559 4.55 7.15 -6.06
N VAL A 560 3.78 6.06 -6.21
CA VAL A 560 3.17 5.70 -7.50
C VAL A 560 2.14 6.75 -7.93
N LEU A 561 1.47 7.38 -6.97
CA LEU A 561 0.49 8.44 -7.21
C LEU A 561 1.14 9.82 -7.30
N SER A 562 2.19 10.09 -6.52
CA SER A 562 2.87 11.39 -6.46
C SER A 562 4.37 11.24 -6.20
N SER A 563 5.21 11.49 -7.21
CA SER A 563 6.69 11.47 -7.18
C SER A 563 7.28 12.12 -8.43
N ASP A 564 8.61 12.12 -8.61
CA ASP A 564 9.22 12.67 -9.84
C ASP A 564 8.84 11.88 -11.13
N VAL A 565 8.43 10.62 -10.98
CA VAL A 565 8.08 9.70 -12.08
C VAL A 565 6.81 8.91 -11.80
N ASP A 566 5.80 9.56 -11.22
CA ASP A 566 4.51 8.94 -10.88
C ASP A 566 3.63 8.66 -12.11
N ALA A 567 2.57 7.90 -11.89
CA ALA A 567 1.62 7.52 -12.93
C ALA A 567 0.82 8.72 -13.48
N ASP A 568 0.64 9.79 -12.69
CA ASP A 568 -0.10 11.00 -13.05
C ASP A 568 0.68 11.81 -14.10
N LYS A 569 1.97 12.04 -13.84
CA LYS A 569 2.92 12.66 -14.78
C LYS A 569 3.03 11.91 -16.07
N VAL A 570 3.19 10.59 -16.01
CA VAL A 570 3.23 9.77 -17.23
C VAL A 570 1.92 9.91 -18.02
N ALA A 571 0.77 9.95 -17.35
CA ALA A 571 -0.53 10.10 -18.00
C ALA A 571 -0.66 11.46 -18.69
N TYR A 572 -0.47 12.57 -17.97
CA TYR A 572 -0.68 13.90 -18.56
C TYR A 572 0.39 14.24 -19.59
N LEU A 573 1.67 13.86 -19.41
CA LEU A 573 2.72 14.23 -20.37
C LEU A 573 2.45 13.66 -21.75
N ILE A 574 2.03 12.40 -21.82
CA ILE A 574 1.73 11.71 -23.08
C ILE A 574 0.45 12.30 -23.69
N GLU A 575 -0.61 12.44 -22.90
CA GLU A 575 -1.90 12.93 -23.41
C GLU A 575 -1.81 14.41 -23.84
N ASP A 576 -1.23 15.28 -23.02
CA ASP A 576 -1.05 16.69 -23.33
C ASP A 576 -0.20 16.88 -24.59
N SER A 577 0.88 16.11 -24.73
CA SER A 577 1.74 16.14 -25.90
C SER A 577 0.97 15.79 -27.17
N LEU A 578 0.20 14.69 -27.12
CA LEU A 578 -0.61 14.25 -28.26
C LEU A 578 -1.70 15.27 -28.63
N ARG A 579 -2.38 15.84 -27.64
CA ARG A 579 -3.55 16.71 -27.83
C ARG A 579 -3.15 18.13 -28.21
N SER A 580 -2.06 18.65 -27.65
CA SER A 580 -1.52 19.95 -28.04
C SER A 580 -0.77 19.92 -29.38
N GLY A 581 -0.32 18.74 -29.82
CA GLY A 581 0.55 18.57 -30.99
C GLY A 581 2.02 18.91 -30.70
N VAL A 582 2.38 19.17 -29.43
CA VAL A 582 3.75 19.44 -29.00
C VAL A 582 4.44 18.11 -28.67
N PRO A 583 5.52 17.69 -29.35
CA PRO A 583 6.00 16.30 -29.33
C PRO A 583 6.87 15.92 -28.12
N TYR A 584 6.98 16.76 -27.08
CA TYR A 584 7.94 16.50 -26.00
C TYR A 584 7.53 15.36 -25.06
N GLY A 585 6.24 15.03 -24.96
CA GLY A 585 5.76 13.91 -24.15
C GLY A 585 5.86 12.55 -24.84
N SER A 586 6.00 12.49 -26.17
CA SER A 586 6.12 11.22 -26.90
C SER A 586 7.45 10.50 -26.65
N GLY A 587 8.43 11.18 -26.05
CA GLY A 587 9.74 10.61 -25.70
C GLY A 587 9.77 9.87 -24.35
N VAL A 588 8.65 9.76 -23.63
CA VAL A 588 8.58 9.07 -22.34
C VAL A 588 8.73 7.56 -22.52
N ASP A 589 9.80 6.99 -21.97
CA ASP A 589 10.04 5.53 -21.92
C ASP A 589 9.34 4.91 -20.71
N PHE A 590 8.02 4.73 -20.81
CA PHE A 590 7.24 4.19 -19.71
C PHE A 590 7.54 2.70 -19.46
N ASP A 591 7.71 1.91 -20.51
CA ASP A 591 7.97 0.47 -20.39
C ASP A 591 9.33 0.19 -19.73
N GLY A 592 10.37 0.98 -20.08
CA GLY A 592 11.68 0.92 -19.44
C GLY A 592 11.63 1.24 -17.95
N LEU A 593 10.79 2.21 -17.54
CA LEU A 593 10.58 2.52 -16.13
C LEU A 593 9.90 1.35 -15.41
N LEU A 594 8.80 0.82 -15.96
CA LEU A 594 8.04 -0.28 -15.39
C LEU A 594 8.90 -1.52 -15.15
N GLY A 595 9.77 -1.87 -16.10
CA GLY A 595 10.69 -3.01 -15.98
C GLY A 595 11.77 -2.83 -14.90
N ALA A 596 11.99 -1.60 -14.43
CA ALA A 596 13.03 -1.25 -13.46
C ALA A 596 12.50 -1.04 -12.03
N LEU A 597 11.19 -1.01 -11.81
CA LEU A 597 10.59 -0.81 -10.49
C LEU A 597 11.01 -1.89 -9.49
N ARG A 598 11.26 -1.48 -8.24
CA ARG A 598 11.54 -2.37 -7.09
C ARG A 598 11.04 -1.77 -5.78
N MET A 599 10.89 -2.62 -4.78
CA MET A 599 10.71 -2.19 -3.39
C MET A 599 11.99 -1.47 -2.91
N PRO A 600 11.91 -0.22 -2.45
CA PRO A 600 13.02 0.44 -1.75
C PRO A 600 13.36 -0.30 -0.46
N ASP A 601 14.59 -0.14 0.01
CA ASP A 601 14.94 -0.58 1.35
C ASP A 601 14.19 0.21 2.42
N VAL A 602 13.65 -0.48 3.43
CA VAL A 602 12.76 0.19 4.42
C VAL A 602 13.47 1.32 5.14
N HIS A 603 14.78 1.18 5.39
CA HIS A 603 15.56 2.26 6.01
C HIS A 603 15.71 3.49 5.11
N ASP A 604 15.56 3.33 3.80
CA ASP A 604 15.59 4.43 2.84
C ASP A 604 14.23 5.14 2.75
N ILE A 605 13.13 4.49 3.16
CA ILE A 605 11.78 5.07 3.11
C ILE A 605 11.64 6.20 4.12
N GLN A 606 12.31 6.14 5.28
CA GLN A 606 12.39 7.22 6.29
C GLN A 606 11.05 7.90 6.65
N GLY A 607 9.94 7.17 6.57
CA GLY A 607 8.60 7.70 6.84
C GLY A 607 7.99 8.56 5.73
N VAL A 608 8.67 8.71 4.60
CA VAL A 608 8.19 9.47 3.44
C VAL A 608 7.84 8.53 2.28
N PRO A 609 6.85 8.88 1.43
CA PRO A 609 6.59 8.12 0.22
C PRO A 609 7.89 7.95 -0.58
N THR A 610 8.25 6.71 -0.94
CA THR A 610 9.50 6.40 -1.65
C THR A 610 9.28 5.35 -2.73
N LEU A 611 9.70 5.61 -3.96
CA LEU A 611 9.71 4.65 -5.07
C LEU A 611 11.14 4.21 -5.39
N GLY A 612 11.34 2.91 -5.59
CA GLY A 612 12.65 2.35 -5.92
C GLY A 612 12.72 1.97 -7.40
N ILE A 613 13.81 2.35 -8.06
CA ILE A 613 14.15 1.88 -9.41
C ILE A 613 15.56 1.32 -9.45
N THR A 614 15.80 0.35 -10.33
CA THR A 614 17.17 -0.09 -10.63
C THR A 614 17.85 0.87 -11.60
N GLN A 615 19.18 0.85 -11.67
CA GLN A 615 19.99 1.69 -12.58
C GLN A 615 19.59 1.54 -14.05
N LYS A 616 19.04 0.39 -14.45
CA LYS A 616 18.51 0.16 -15.80
C LYS A 616 17.35 1.10 -16.16
N GLY A 617 16.58 1.56 -15.16
CA GLY A 617 15.48 2.50 -15.34
C GLY A 617 15.90 3.96 -15.28
N LEU A 618 17.19 4.28 -15.08
CA LEU A 618 17.64 5.66 -14.92
C LEU A 618 17.32 6.52 -16.17
N ALA A 619 17.62 6.02 -17.37
CA ALA A 619 17.33 6.73 -18.61
C ALA A 619 15.82 6.95 -18.80
N ALA A 620 15.01 5.94 -18.48
CA ALA A 620 13.55 6.03 -18.53
C ALA A 620 13.02 7.09 -17.55
N ALA A 621 13.50 7.08 -16.31
CA ALA A 621 13.14 8.09 -15.32
C ALA A 621 13.56 9.50 -15.75
N GLN A 622 14.77 9.66 -16.31
CA GLN A 622 15.25 10.92 -16.86
C GLN A 622 14.37 11.43 -18.01
N SER A 623 13.89 10.54 -18.89
CA SER A 623 13.01 10.92 -20.00
C SER A 623 11.74 11.63 -19.51
N ILE A 624 11.11 11.14 -18.44
CA ILE A 624 9.90 11.74 -17.85
C ILE A 624 10.19 13.14 -17.32
N VAL A 625 11.28 13.30 -16.55
CA VAL A 625 11.59 14.60 -15.96
C VAL A 625 11.99 15.61 -17.04
N VAL A 626 12.72 15.20 -18.07
CA VAL A 626 13.06 16.08 -19.22
C VAL A 626 11.80 16.47 -19.99
N SER A 627 10.94 15.51 -20.35
CA SER A 627 9.67 15.78 -21.02
C SER A 627 8.80 16.76 -20.25
N ARG A 628 8.72 16.60 -18.92
CA ARG A 628 7.99 17.54 -18.05
C ARG A 628 8.52 18.95 -18.15
N ASN A 629 9.84 19.14 -18.06
CA ASN A 629 10.43 20.48 -18.13
C ASN A 629 10.21 21.14 -19.49
N LEU A 630 10.27 20.38 -20.58
CA LEU A 630 9.98 20.91 -21.92
C LEU A 630 8.50 21.29 -22.09
N MET A 631 7.58 20.47 -21.58
CA MET A 631 6.13 20.73 -21.64
C MET A 631 5.73 21.98 -20.82
N VAL A 632 6.38 22.22 -19.68
CA VAL A 632 6.18 23.42 -18.86
C VAL A 632 6.37 24.70 -19.67
N GLY A 633 7.54 24.91 -20.26
CA GLY A 633 7.83 26.16 -20.95
C GLY A 633 7.01 26.33 -22.24
N GLN A 634 6.68 25.23 -22.91
CA GLN A 634 6.12 25.25 -24.26
C GLN A 634 4.59 25.21 -24.31
N VAL A 635 3.96 24.60 -23.29
CA VAL A 635 2.50 24.43 -23.22
C VAL A 635 1.96 25.18 -22.01
N TYR A 636 2.35 24.77 -20.79
CA TYR A 636 1.69 25.26 -19.56
C TYR A 636 1.95 26.76 -19.30
N TRP A 637 3.16 27.26 -19.59
CA TRP A 637 3.58 28.65 -19.37
C TRP A 637 3.48 29.57 -20.59
N GLN A 638 2.74 29.15 -21.63
CA GLN A 638 2.54 29.98 -22.81
C GLN A 638 1.89 31.33 -22.50
N HIS A 639 2.46 32.40 -23.05
CA HIS A 639 2.01 33.77 -22.83
C HIS A 639 0.53 34.00 -23.15
N THR A 640 -0.02 33.37 -24.19
CA THR A 640 -1.45 33.43 -24.53
C THR A 640 -2.32 32.84 -23.42
N ASN A 641 -1.91 31.70 -22.86
CA ASN A 641 -2.58 31.05 -21.72
C ASN A 641 -2.56 31.96 -20.48
N ARG A 642 -1.39 32.58 -20.22
CA ARG A 642 -1.20 33.52 -19.10
C ARG A 642 -2.03 34.79 -19.26
N ALA A 643 -2.14 35.35 -20.46
CA ALA A 643 -2.97 36.53 -20.74
C ALA A 643 -4.44 36.25 -20.44
N ALA A 644 -4.98 35.14 -20.96
CA ALA A 644 -6.36 34.76 -20.76
C ALA A 644 -6.65 34.41 -19.27
N THR A 645 -5.67 33.80 -18.58
CA THR A 645 -5.71 33.60 -17.13
C THR A 645 -5.76 34.92 -16.37
N ALA A 646 -4.95 35.92 -16.74
CA ALA A 646 -4.93 37.23 -16.10
C ALA A 646 -6.28 37.96 -16.25
N MET A 647 -6.91 37.86 -17.42
CA MET A 647 -8.23 38.45 -17.69
C MET A 647 -9.32 37.91 -16.73
N ILE A 648 -9.36 36.60 -16.52
CA ILE A 648 -10.34 35.97 -15.60
C ILE A 648 -9.98 36.25 -14.14
N LYS A 649 -8.69 36.15 -13.79
CA LYS A 649 -8.20 36.47 -12.45
C LYS A 649 -8.57 37.88 -12.03
N TYR A 650 -8.38 38.87 -12.90
CA TYR A 650 -8.79 40.24 -12.63
C TYR A 650 -10.25 40.33 -12.20
N ALA A 651 -11.16 39.75 -12.98
CA ALA A 651 -12.59 39.77 -12.70
C ALA A 651 -12.93 39.04 -11.39
N ILE A 652 -12.34 37.85 -11.15
CA ILE A 652 -12.52 37.10 -9.90
C ILE A 652 -12.06 37.96 -8.71
N ALA A 653 -10.87 38.54 -8.77
CA ALA A 653 -10.29 39.26 -7.67
C ALA A 653 -11.09 40.52 -7.29
N ARG A 654 -11.61 41.24 -8.29
CA ARG A 654 -12.50 42.40 -8.09
C ARG A 654 -13.85 41.99 -7.48
N MET A 655 -14.47 40.92 -7.97
CA MET A 655 -15.73 40.41 -7.41
C MET A 655 -15.57 39.95 -5.95
N LEU A 656 -14.47 39.27 -5.68
CA LEU A 656 -14.07 38.85 -4.35
C LEU A 656 -13.86 40.07 -3.42
N GLN A 657 -13.12 41.10 -3.87
CA GLN A 657 -12.91 42.34 -3.12
C GLN A 657 -14.22 43.08 -2.80
N ARG A 658 -15.17 43.08 -3.76
CA ARG A 658 -16.49 43.70 -3.61
C ARG A 658 -17.47 42.86 -2.76
N GLY A 659 -17.09 41.65 -2.36
CA GLY A 659 -17.94 40.73 -1.58
C GLY A 659 -19.13 40.18 -2.38
N VAL A 660 -19.11 40.28 -3.71
CA VAL A 660 -20.21 39.78 -4.56
C VAL A 660 -20.02 38.31 -4.95
N LEU A 661 -18.80 37.78 -4.84
CA LEU A 661 -18.47 36.38 -5.10
C LEU A 661 -18.01 35.69 -3.81
N SER A 662 -18.57 34.52 -3.53
CA SER A 662 -18.11 33.58 -2.49
C SER A 662 -17.88 32.21 -3.11
N MET A 663 -17.01 31.40 -2.50
CA MET A 663 -16.74 30.04 -2.98
C MET A 663 -17.94 29.08 -2.86
N PRO A 664 -18.70 29.07 -1.75
CA PRO A 664 -19.94 28.31 -1.66
C PRO A 664 -20.91 28.62 -2.80
N ASP A 665 -21.13 29.91 -3.11
CA ASP A 665 -22.04 30.31 -4.19
C ASP A 665 -21.51 29.92 -5.57
N PHE A 666 -20.19 30.09 -5.78
CA PHE A 666 -19.55 29.71 -7.03
C PHE A 666 -19.65 28.21 -7.29
N LEU A 667 -19.28 27.38 -6.31
CA LEU A 667 -19.38 25.93 -6.42
C LEU A 667 -20.84 25.49 -6.59
N GLY A 668 -21.76 26.03 -5.78
CA GLY A 668 -23.19 25.74 -5.88
C GLY A 668 -23.77 26.00 -7.27
N ALA A 669 -23.37 27.10 -7.91
CA ALA A 669 -23.85 27.49 -9.23
C ALA A 669 -23.14 26.76 -10.38
N THR A 670 -21.82 26.51 -10.26
CA THR A 670 -20.97 26.16 -11.42
C THR A 670 -20.47 24.72 -11.44
N LEU A 671 -20.59 23.96 -10.35
CA LEU A 671 -19.99 22.63 -10.23
C LEU A 671 -20.36 21.66 -11.36
N PHE A 672 -21.56 21.78 -11.96
CA PHE A 672 -22.02 20.92 -13.05
C PHE A 672 -22.12 21.64 -14.41
N LEU A 673 -21.67 22.89 -14.50
CA LEU A 673 -21.70 23.68 -15.73
C LEU A 673 -20.55 23.32 -16.68
N GLU A 674 -20.81 23.49 -17.97
CA GLU A 674 -19.79 23.49 -19.01
C GLU A 674 -18.92 24.75 -18.90
N TYR A 675 -17.73 24.69 -19.48
CA TYR A 675 -16.73 25.75 -19.38
C TYR A 675 -17.26 27.14 -19.82
N ASP A 676 -17.88 27.24 -21.00
CA ASP A 676 -18.44 28.51 -21.50
C ASP A 676 -19.60 29.02 -20.63
N ALA A 677 -20.40 28.11 -20.04
CA ALA A 677 -21.47 28.50 -19.12
C ALA A 677 -20.92 29.06 -17.80
N THR A 678 -19.80 28.54 -17.31
CA THR A 678 -19.09 29.10 -16.15
C THR A 678 -18.52 30.48 -16.46
N LEU A 679 -17.93 30.68 -17.65
CA LEU A 679 -17.47 31.99 -18.07
C LEU A 679 -18.63 33.00 -18.20
N ASN A 680 -19.77 32.59 -18.77
CA ASN A 680 -20.96 33.43 -18.83
C ASN A 680 -21.48 33.80 -17.42
N TYR A 681 -21.48 32.85 -16.47
CA TYR A 681 -21.83 33.14 -15.08
C TYR A 681 -20.92 34.22 -14.47
N LEU A 682 -19.60 34.09 -14.65
CA LEU A 682 -18.65 35.09 -14.17
C LEU A 682 -18.81 36.44 -14.90
N PHE A 683 -19.03 36.41 -16.21
CA PHE A 683 -19.29 37.58 -17.03
C PHE A 683 -20.50 38.36 -16.51
N GLU A 684 -21.66 37.72 -16.40
CA GLU A 684 -22.90 38.38 -15.95
C GLU A 684 -22.77 38.93 -14.53
N LYS A 685 -22.07 38.19 -13.66
CA LYS A 685 -21.88 38.57 -12.26
C LYS A 685 -20.92 39.76 -12.12
N PHE A 686 -19.84 39.77 -12.89
CA PHE A 686 -18.91 40.89 -12.95
C PHE A 686 -19.57 42.10 -13.60
N GLU A 687 -20.30 41.92 -14.70
CA GLU A 687 -20.97 42.99 -15.44
C GLU A 687 -21.98 43.76 -14.58
N LYS A 688 -22.69 43.07 -13.68
CA LYS A 688 -23.62 43.69 -12.73
C LYS A 688 -22.93 44.42 -11.57
N ALA A 689 -21.69 44.06 -11.28
CA ALA A 689 -20.95 44.55 -10.11
C ALA A 689 -19.82 45.52 -10.45
N ARG A 690 -19.49 45.69 -11.74
CA ARG A 690 -18.45 46.60 -12.21
C ARG A 690 -18.90 48.05 -12.17
N ASP A 691 -17.93 48.94 -12.00
CA ASP A 691 -18.16 50.38 -12.15
C ASP A 691 -18.30 50.74 -13.64
N GLU A 692 -18.97 51.85 -13.96
CA GLU A 692 -19.25 52.24 -15.37
C GLU A 692 -17.96 52.45 -16.19
N TRP A 693 -16.88 52.88 -15.54
CA TRP A 693 -15.56 53.16 -16.15
C TRP A 693 -14.61 51.95 -16.15
N GLU A 694 -15.01 50.80 -15.61
CA GLU A 694 -14.20 49.57 -15.60
C GLU A 694 -14.61 48.67 -16.75
N VAL A 695 -13.67 48.14 -17.55
CA VAL A 695 -14.00 47.16 -18.60
C VAL A 695 -14.12 45.77 -18.02
N ASN A 696 -14.91 44.91 -18.67
CA ASN A 696 -15.02 43.49 -18.35
C ASN A 696 -14.08 42.66 -19.25
N PRO A 697 -12.92 42.19 -18.77
CA PRO A 697 -11.98 41.46 -19.62
C PRO A 697 -12.56 40.12 -20.11
N ILE A 698 -13.53 39.54 -19.41
CA ILE A 698 -14.17 38.26 -19.81
C ILE A 698 -14.99 38.45 -21.11
N ALA A 699 -15.49 39.65 -21.39
CA ALA A 699 -16.24 39.95 -22.61
C ALA A 699 -15.48 39.50 -23.87
N ASN A 700 -14.17 39.78 -23.90
CA ASN A 700 -13.32 39.45 -25.04
C ASN A 700 -13.05 37.94 -25.19
N LEU A 701 -13.28 37.14 -24.15
CA LEU A 701 -13.15 35.68 -24.19
C LEU A 701 -14.44 34.99 -24.69
N LEU A 702 -15.58 35.65 -24.52
CA LEU A 702 -16.91 35.13 -24.89
C LEU A 702 -17.34 35.56 -26.30
N ASP A 703 -16.81 36.67 -26.79
CA ASP A 703 -17.09 37.14 -28.14
C ASP A 703 -16.60 36.12 -29.19
N GLY A 704 -17.34 35.98 -30.30
CA GLY A 704 -17.11 34.96 -31.32
C GLY A 704 -15.72 35.03 -32.00
N GLU A 705 -15.04 36.17 -31.85
CA GLU A 705 -13.67 36.40 -32.32
C GLU A 705 -12.57 36.09 -31.30
N ARG A 706 -12.91 35.88 -30.02
CA ARG A 706 -11.99 35.56 -28.90
C ARG A 706 -10.70 36.39 -28.91
N ARG A 707 -10.76 37.64 -28.43
CA ARG A 707 -9.63 38.58 -28.44
C ARG A 707 -8.85 38.53 -27.12
N ILE A 708 -7.64 37.99 -27.15
CA ILE A 708 -6.78 37.91 -25.96
C ILE A 708 -5.97 39.20 -25.84
N TYR A 709 -5.66 39.61 -24.60
CA TYR A 709 -4.83 40.78 -24.35
C TYR A 709 -3.38 40.54 -24.80
N ASP A 710 -2.74 41.57 -25.34
CA ASP A 710 -1.39 41.49 -25.87
C ASP A 710 -0.34 41.72 -24.79
N THR A 711 0.84 41.09 -24.94
CA THR A 711 1.94 41.23 -23.99
C THR A 711 2.71 42.52 -24.23
N ALA A 712 2.43 43.56 -23.44
CA ALA A 712 3.18 44.82 -23.47
C ALA A 712 4.58 44.66 -22.84
N PHE A 713 4.67 43.95 -21.71
CA PHE A 713 5.94 43.71 -21.03
C PHE A 713 6.05 42.28 -20.51
N SER A 714 7.29 41.78 -20.47
CA SER A 714 7.62 40.51 -19.83
C SER A 714 9.04 40.58 -19.26
N THR A 715 9.21 40.17 -18.01
CA THR A 715 10.56 40.11 -17.41
C THR A 715 11.47 39.13 -18.15
N ALA A 716 10.92 38.16 -18.89
CA ALA A 716 11.68 37.24 -19.74
C ALA A 716 12.43 37.94 -20.90
N ARG A 717 12.07 39.18 -21.24
CA ARG A 717 12.78 40.01 -22.25
C ARG A 717 13.98 40.76 -21.64
N LEU A 718 14.17 40.71 -20.33
CA LEU A 718 15.30 41.33 -19.64
C LEU A 718 16.52 40.39 -19.62
N ASP A 719 17.70 40.93 -19.30
CA ASP A 719 18.83 40.08 -18.98
C ASP A 719 18.54 39.26 -17.71
N ARG A 720 19.33 38.20 -17.54
CA ARG A 720 19.10 37.19 -16.52
C ARG A 720 19.08 37.75 -15.09
N ALA A 721 19.99 38.68 -14.77
CA ALA A 721 20.11 39.18 -13.40
C ALA A 721 18.92 40.09 -13.07
N THR A 722 18.62 41.03 -13.96
CA THR A 722 17.50 41.97 -13.77
C THR A 722 16.15 41.25 -13.78
N SER A 723 15.93 40.27 -14.66
CA SER A 723 14.69 39.47 -14.65
C SER A 723 14.47 38.77 -13.31
N GLU A 724 15.53 38.22 -12.71
CA GLU A 724 15.43 37.47 -11.47
C GLU A 724 15.17 38.40 -10.28
N GLN A 725 15.78 39.58 -10.25
CA GLN A 725 15.57 40.60 -9.23
C GLN A 725 14.16 41.19 -9.30
N VAL A 726 13.78 41.75 -10.45
CA VAL A 726 12.43 42.30 -10.68
C VAL A 726 11.36 41.25 -10.39
N GLY A 727 11.52 40.03 -10.91
CA GLY A 727 10.59 38.94 -10.64
C GLY A 727 10.50 38.59 -9.15
N THR A 728 11.60 38.66 -8.40
CA THR A 728 11.60 38.41 -6.95
C THR A 728 10.84 39.48 -6.18
N VAL A 729 11.00 40.75 -6.56
CA VAL A 729 10.30 41.89 -5.94
C VAL A 729 8.81 41.83 -6.25
N LEU A 730 8.44 41.70 -7.52
CA LEU A 730 7.04 41.66 -7.96
C LEU A 730 6.28 40.47 -7.38
N THR A 731 6.88 39.27 -7.37
CA THR A 731 6.29 38.07 -6.73
C THR A 731 6.19 38.16 -5.21
N GLY A 732 6.82 39.16 -4.59
CA GLY A 732 6.72 39.45 -3.16
C GLY A 732 5.68 40.51 -2.80
N LYS A 733 5.04 41.18 -3.77
CA LYS A 733 4.02 42.20 -3.51
C LYS A 733 2.74 41.59 -2.94
N SER A 734 2.08 42.32 -2.05
CA SER A 734 0.73 42.01 -1.57
C SER A 734 -0.32 42.23 -2.66
N PHE A 735 -1.56 41.79 -2.46
CA PHE A 735 -2.66 41.96 -3.42
C PHE A 735 -2.87 43.44 -3.74
N ALA A 736 -2.95 44.25 -2.69
CA ALA A 736 -3.03 45.70 -2.80
C ALA A 736 -1.81 46.27 -3.54
N GLY A 737 -0.62 45.71 -3.29
CA GLY A 737 0.59 46.08 -4.03
C GLY A 737 0.55 45.76 -5.52
N VAL A 738 -0.10 44.65 -5.93
CA VAL A 738 -0.31 44.31 -7.33
C VAL A 738 -1.38 45.20 -7.97
N ILE A 739 -2.49 45.49 -7.27
CA ILE A 739 -3.52 46.44 -7.73
C ILE A 739 -2.96 47.85 -7.89
N ASN A 740 -2.14 48.31 -6.94
CA ASN A 740 -1.49 49.61 -7.02
C ASN A 740 -0.55 49.65 -8.23
N LEU A 741 0.25 48.59 -8.44
CA LEU A 741 1.07 48.46 -9.63
C LEU A 741 0.25 48.51 -10.92
N GLU A 742 -0.89 47.81 -11.00
CA GLU A 742 -1.80 47.92 -12.16
C GLU A 742 -2.26 49.36 -12.40
N SER A 743 -2.55 50.10 -11.32
CA SER A 743 -2.96 51.51 -11.40
C SER A 743 -1.84 52.43 -11.87
N ASP A 744 -0.62 52.23 -11.35
CA ASP A 744 0.57 52.99 -11.72
C ASP A 744 0.93 52.76 -13.19
N LEU A 745 0.94 51.49 -13.63
CA LEU A 745 1.22 51.13 -15.01
C LEU A 745 0.13 51.66 -15.96
N ARG A 746 -1.13 51.64 -15.54
CA ARG A 746 -2.23 52.24 -16.32
C ARG A 746 -2.02 53.73 -16.53
N GLU A 747 -1.60 54.48 -15.51
CA GLU A 747 -1.33 55.91 -15.61
C GLU A 747 -0.18 56.21 -16.60
N ILE A 748 0.83 55.34 -16.65
CA ILE A 748 1.89 55.41 -17.66
C ILE A 748 1.32 55.19 -19.06
N VAL A 749 0.50 54.15 -19.26
CA VAL A 749 -0.16 53.91 -20.56
C VAL A 749 -1.00 55.12 -20.96
N ARG A 750 -1.78 55.69 -20.03
CA ARG A 750 -2.60 56.88 -20.28
C ARG A 750 -1.78 58.12 -20.66
N THR A 751 -0.58 58.26 -20.12
CA THR A 751 0.29 59.42 -20.38
C THR A 751 1.05 59.31 -21.70
N VAL A 752 1.44 58.08 -22.07
CA VAL A 752 2.28 57.81 -23.24
C VAL A 752 1.46 57.49 -24.49
N SER A 753 0.30 56.87 -24.31
CA SER A 753 -0.57 56.53 -25.44
C SER A 753 -1.37 57.74 -25.92
N ASP A 754 -1.87 57.63 -27.15
CA ASP A 754 -2.86 58.52 -27.74
C ASP A 754 -4.28 58.31 -27.17
N ILE A 755 -4.44 57.39 -26.23
CA ILE A 755 -5.70 57.01 -25.59
C ILE A 755 -5.80 57.74 -24.24
N ASN A 756 -6.63 58.78 -24.19
CA ASN A 756 -6.76 59.63 -23.00
C ASN A 756 -7.60 58.99 -21.88
N ASP A 757 -8.41 57.98 -22.19
CA ASP A 757 -9.41 57.36 -21.32
C ASP A 757 -9.13 55.87 -21.07
N VAL A 758 -7.90 55.53 -20.68
CA VAL A 758 -7.53 54.14 -20.35
C VAL A 758 -8.29 53.68 -19.10
N ALA A 759 -9.15 52.68 -19.26
CA ALA A 759 -10.07 52.19 -18.24
C ALA A 759 -9.43 51.14 -17.30
N ASP A 760 -10.04 50.95 -16.13
CA ASP A 760 -9.75 49.84 -15.23
C ASP A 760 -10.01 48.51 -15.96
N GLY A 761 -9.05 47.57 -15.89
CA GLY A 761 -9.16 46.28 -16.58
C GLY A 761 -8.61 46.26 -18.00
N GLU A 762 -8.12 47.39 -18.54
CA GLU A 762 -7.40 47.42 -19.82
C GLU A 762 -5.90 47.17 -19.70
N VAL A 763 -5.33 47.34 -18.51
CA VAL A 763 -3.94 47.00 -18.19
C VAL A 763 -3.97 45.98 -17.05
N LEU A 764 -3.42 44.80 -17.29
CA LEU A 764 -3.45 43.67 -16.36
C LEU A 764 -2.03 43.24 -16.02
N VAL A 765 -1.79 42.89 -14.76
CA VAL A 765 -0.49 42.37 -14.34
C VAL A 765 -0.64 40.90 -13.93
N ASP A 766 0.10 40.03 -14.61
CA ASP A 766 0.25 38.64 -14.21
C ASP A 766 1.54 38.46 -13.41
N VAL A 767 1.39 38.36 -12.10
CA VAL A 767 2.45 37.97 -11.17
C VAL A 767 2.26 36.48 -10.86
N PRO A 768 3.17 35.60 -11.30
CA PRO A 768 3.05 34.19 -11.00
C PRO A 768 3.26 33.89 -9.51
N ILE A 769 2.42 33.03 -8.95
CA ILE A 769 2.42 32.72 -7.53
C ILE A 769 3.44 31.62 -7.24
N LYS A 770 4.29 31.88 -6.25
CA LYS A 770 5.62 31.29 -6.01
C LYS A 770 5.60 29.84 -5.47
N GLU A 771 4.64 29.00 -5.85
CA GLU A 771 4.41 27.73 -5.14
C GLU A 771 3.94 26.52 -5.96
N ARG A 772 3.57 26.63 -7.25
CA ARG A 772 3.16 25.43 -8.02
C ARG A 772 4.19 24.29 -8.02
N GLU A 773 5.45 24.56 -7.70
CA GLU A 773 6.49 23.52 -7.63
C GLU A 773 7.12 23.21 -6.26
N ARG A 774 6.94 24.03 -5.22
CA ARG A 774 7.15 23.50 -3.85
C ARG A 774 6.06 22.48 -3.50
N GLY A 775 4.98 22.42 -4.27
CA GLY A 775 3.85 21.54 -4.05
C GLY A 775 3.85 20.23 -4.83
N SER A 776 4.37 20.14 -6.06
CA SER A 776 4.35 18.87 -6.82
C SER A 776 5.69 18.15 -6.83
N GLY A 777 6.79 18.84 -6.48
CA GLY A 777 8.14 18.29 -6.41
C GLY A 777 8.72 18.15 -5.00
N ASP A 778 8.08 18.73 -3.97
CA ASP A 778 8.47 18.64 -2.55
C ASP A 778 7.39 17.97 -1.66
N ARG A 779 6.14 17.78 -2.16
CA ARG A 779 5.16 16.82 -1.61
C ARG A 779 5.33 15.42 -2.20
N GLY A 780 6.01 15.31 -3.34
CA GLY A 780 6.17 14.07 -4.08
C GLY A 780 7.08 13.11 -3.34
N GLY A 781 6.71 11.85 -3.33
CA GLY A 781 7.56 10.80 -2.84
C GLY A 781 8.91 10.78 -3.55
N GLN A 782 9.97 10.51 -2.80
CA GLN A 782 11.31 10.46 -3.35
C GLN A 782 11.47 9.23 -4.26
N VAL A 783 12.31 9.36 -5.29
CA VAL A 783 12.66 8.26 -6.19
C VAL A 783 14.11 7.91 -5.95
N LEU A 784 14.39 6.66 -5.61
CA LEU A 784 15.71 6.16 -5.32
C LEU A 784 16.18 5.20 -6.40
N VAL A 785 17.41 5.38 -6.83
CA VAL A 785 18.08 4.55 -7.82
C VAL A 785 19.05 3.62 -7.11
N TYR A 786 18.94 2.33 -7.41
CA TYR A 786 19.79 1.27 -6.89
C TYR A 786 20.61 0.67 -8.03
N ASP A 787 21.92 0.48 -7.83
CA ASP A 787 22.81 -0.05 -8.88
C ASP A 787 22.34 -1.45 -9.36
N SER A 788 21.83 -2.27 -8.44
CA SER A 788 21.27 -3.60 -8.67
C SER A 788 20.00 -3.85 -7.83
N ARG A 789 19.42 -5.06 -7.98
CA ARG A 789 18.29 -5.51 -7.14
C ARG A 789 18.71 -5.93 -5.73
N GLU A 790 19.99 -6.24 -5.53
CA GLU A 790 20.53 -6.74 -4.26
C GLU A 790 21.01 -5.60 -3.36
N ASP A 791 21.29 -4.44 -3.94
CA ASP A 791 21.75 -3.28 -3.19
C ASP A 791 20.71 -2.82 -2.19
N THR A 792 21.22 -2.51 -1.00
CA THR A 792 20.42 -2.10 0.15
C THR A 792 20.30 -0.60 0.28
N LYS A 793 21.13 0.18 -0.42
CA LYS A 793 21.14 1.65 -0.30
C LYS A 793 20.85 2.30 -1.64
N GLY A 794 19.78 3.07 -1.69
CA GLY A 794 19.41 3.86 -2.85
C GLY A 794 20.10 5.22 -2.84
N THR A 795 20.36 5.74 -4.03
CA THR A 795 20.78 7.13 -4.23
C THR A 795 19.64 7.91 -4.86
N PRO A 796 19.26 9.10 -4.36
CA PRO A 796 18.17 9.88 -4.94
C PRO A 796 18.37 10.13 -6.44
N LEU A 797 17.29 9.97 -7.23
CA LEU A 797 17.30 10.20 -8.68
C LEU A 797 17.89 11.57 -9.06
N ARG A 798 17.63 12.56 -8.22
CA ARG A 798 18.12 13.94 -8.38
C ARG A 798 19.64 14.05 -8.35
N THR A 799 20.34 13.14 -7.66
CA THR A 799 21.80 13.09 -7.62
C THR A 799 22.41 12.67 -8.96
N TYR A 800 21.76 11.77 -9.70
CA TYR A 800 22.23 11.32 -11.02
C TYR A 800 21.95 12.31 -12.14
N THR A 801 21.25 13.39 -11.81
CA THR A 801 20.81 14.33 -12.81
C THR A 801 21.11 15.76 -12.38
N PRO A 802 22.40 16.18 -12.36
CA PRO A 802 22.78 17.57 -12.11
C PRO A 802 22.10 18.55 -13.09
N PHE A 803 21.81 18.08 -14.30
CA PHE A 803 20.99 18.78 -15.29
C PHE A 803 19.57 19.06 -14.80
N LEU A 804 18.97 18.21 -13.95
CA LEU A 804 17.66 18.50 -13.34
C LEU A 804 17.72 19.64 -12.32
N GLN A 805 18.86 19.83 -11.64
CA GLN A 805 19.03 21.01 -10.80
C GLN A 805 19.08 22.28 -11.66
N ALA A 806 19.80 22.24 -12.78
CA ALA A 806 19.81 23.35 -13.74
C ALA A 806 18.43 23.60 -14.37
N LEU A 807 17.67 22.55 -14.68
CA LEU A 807 16.29 22.65 -15.15
C LEU A 807 15.34 23.16 -14.06
N LYS A 808 15.53 22.78 -12.79
CA LYS A 808 14.79 23.33 -11.65
C LYS A 808 15.07 24.82 -11.50
N ASP A 809 16.32 25.25 -11.65
CA ASP A 809 16.69 26.66 -11.62
C ASP A 809 16.07 27.42 -12.81
N GLN A 810 16.06 26.83 -14.01
CA GLN A 810 15.37 27.37 -15.17
C GLN A 810 13.86 27.46 -14.93
N HIS A 811 13.25 26.42 -14.38
CA HIS A 811 11.84 26.37 -14.06
C HIS A 811 11.46 27.43 -13.00
N ILE A 812 12.26 27.57 -11.94
CA ILE A 812 12.08 28.63 -10.93
C ILE A 812 12.10 30.00 -11.60
N ARG A 813 12.92 30.20 -12.63
CA ARG A 813 12.93 31.45 -13.41
C ARG A 813 11.67 31.60 -14.26
N GLU A 814 11.24 30.56 -14.97
CA GLU A 814 10.01 30.59 -15.76
C GLU A 814 8.79 30.93 -14.87
N ASN A 815 8.78 30.43 -13.62
CA ASN A 815 7.79 30.73 -12.59
C ASN A 815 7.93 32.11 -11.93
N ARG A 816 8.92 32.93 -12.32
CA ARG A 816 9.09 34.33 -11.88
C ARG A 816 8.89 35.31 -13.02
N ILE A 817 8.47 34.84 -14.19
CA ILE A 817 8.19 35.71 -15.33
C ILE A 817 6.92 36.51 -15.06
N CYS A 818 7.08 37.78 -14.70
CA CYS A 818 5.97 38.71 -14.55
C CYS A 818 5.65 39.32 -15.92
N ARG A 819 4.36 39.46 -16.23
CA ARG A 819 3.90 40.00 -17.51
C ARG A 819 2.92 41.13 -17.28
N VAL A 820 2.98 42.12 -18.16
CA VAL A 820 1.96 43.18 -18.27
C VAL A 820 1.24 42.95 -19.59
N PHE A 821 -0.07 42.84 -19.50
CA PHE A 821 -0.96 42.67 -20.64
C PHE A 821 -1.79 43.92 -20.84
N VAL A 822 -2.06 44.27 -22.09
CA VAL A 822 -2.91 45.42 -22.45
C VAL A 822 -4.05 44.99 -23.36
N SER A 823 -5.16 45.73 -23.30
CA SER A 823 -6.34 45.46 -24.12
C SER A 823 -6.02 45.56 -25.62
N PRO A 824 -6.77 44.86 -26.49
CA PRO A 824 -6.66 45.02 -27.94
C PRO A 824 -6.82 46.46 -28.45
N ARG A 825 -7.52 47.31 -27.69
CA ARG A 825 -7.68 48.75 -27.99
C ARG A 825 -6.34 49.48 -27.89
N ILE A 826 -5.54 49.16 -26.87
CA ILE A 826 -4.23 49.75 -26.63
C ILE A 826 -3.19 49.16 -27.60
N SER A 827 -3.20 47.84 -27.81
CA SER A 827 -2.20 47.21 -28.68
C SER A 827 -2.38 47.51 -30.16
N ALA A 828 -3.59 47.87 -30.59
CA ALA A 828 -3.86 48.33 -31.94
C ALA A 828 -3.56 49.82 -32.18
N SER A 829 -3.12 50.57 -31.16
CA SER A 829 -2.84 52.00 -31.29
C SER A 829 -1.46 52.28 -31.89
N ASP A 830 -1.31 53.41 -32.58
CA ASP A 830 -0.04 53.81 -33.21
C ASP A 830 1.07 54.08 -32.19
N THR A 831 0.72 54.28 -30.92
CA THR A 831 1.64 54.56 -29.81
C THR A 831 2.03 53.31 -29.01
N PHE A 832 1.59 52.11 -29.40
CA PHE A 832 1.82 50.89 -28.65
C PHE A 832 3.32 50.60 -28.39
N GLU A 833 4.20 50.84 -29.38
CA GLU A 833 5.65 50.67 -29.18
C GLU A 833 6.22 51.63 -28.13
N ALA A 834 5.73 52.88 -28.10
CA ALA A 834 6.13 53.85 -27.07
C ALA A 834 5.63 53.41 -25.68
N VAL A 835 4.42 52.85 -25.60
CA VAL A 835 3.87 52.28 -24.37
C VAL A 835 4.75 51.11 -23.87
N VAL A 836 5.14 50.20 -24.76
CA VAL A 836 6.03 49.07 -24.44
C VAL A 836 7.37 49.57 -23.89
N GLU A 837 7.97 50.57 -24.52
CA GLU A 837 9.24 51.17 -24.08
C GLU A 837 9.10 51.83 -22.70
N ALA A 838 8.06 52.63 -22.49
CA ALA A 838 7.82 53.33 -21.23
C ALA A 838 7.57 52.38 -20.06
N LEU A 839 6.73 51.36 -20.24
CA LEU A 839 6.48 50.32 -19.24
C LEU A 839 7.76 49.56 -18.91
N SER A 840 8.55 49.22 -19.94
CA SER A 840 9.84 48.52 -19.76
C SER A 840 10.83 49.36 -18.97
N GLN A 841 10.93 50.66 -19.26
CA GLN A 841 11.83 51.57 -18.59
C GLN A 841 11.44 51.78 -17.13
N HIS A 842 10.15 52.02 -16.86
CA HIS A 842 9.65 52.23 -15.51
C HIS A 842 9.85 50.98 -14.64
N ILE A 843 9.48 49.79 -15.14
CA ILE A 843 9.63 48.55 -14.36
C ILE A 843 11.11 48.25 -14.08
N ARG A 844 12.02 48.55 -15.01
CA ARG A 844 13.47 48.44 -14.75
C ARG A 844 13.87 49.41 -13.65
N GLN A 845 13.61 50.70 -13.81
CA GLN A 845 14.07 51.73 -12.87
C GLN A 845 13.54 51.54 -11.45
N GLU A 846 12.29 51.13 -11.29
CA GLU A 846 11.65 51.07 -9.97
C GLU A 846 11.88 49.74 -9.24
N TYR A 847 12.13 48.65 -9.99
CA TYR A 847 12.17 47.29 -9.43
C TYR A 847 13.49 46.52 -9.68
N SER A 848 14.48 47.13 -10.35
CA SER A 848 15.79 46.51 -10.57
C SER A 848 16.81 46.76 -9.47
N ASP A 849 16.55 47.64 -8.50
CA ASP A 849 17.51 48.05 -7.46
C ASP A 849 17.20 47.44 -6.09
#